data_AF-A0A0C4F8Y1-F1
#
_entry.id   AF-A0A0C4F8Y1-F1
#
_cell.length_a   1.000
_cell.length_b   1.000
_cell.length_c   1.000
_cell.angle_alpha   90.00
_cell.angle_beta   90.00
_cell.angle_gamma   90.00
#
_symmetry.space_group_name_H-M   'P 1'
#
loop_
_entity.id
_entity.type
_entity.pdbx_description
1 polymer ?
#
loop_
_entity_poly.entity_id
_entity_poly.type
_entity_poly.pdbx_seq_one_letter_code
_entity_poly.pdbx_strand_id
1 'polypeptide(L)'
;MVQDFNGGILIDTRIAFGGVAGCGSFGQPADAWKDLMKKEFDLVNIFRWVDDNLFVKTLHSKVEMDHIVARSEQLGVKTNVTKYSPFKEEQKYIGFVRNATKKTVRLPDDKKYQRVQQVKAFLIPGTEFTFAQVEQLAGRLNHVLYILPQLRCYLNSLYRWMNGWIHRRTDRTLPKDARIDLKYWLSMLLHYKETRMIQNPDPIEIGWVGDASTNFGIGVLIGKRWAQFQLAQGWDQGPEPKQDIAWLETVAIRLGLLLLKELGIRPGKTLIVWTDNTTTETVIQKRKSKHPAVNEEWKIIQKTLVDMEINIVSRRVTSKENAADALSRGDRSKHDKMFQVAVVVPWDLEYRLLTTLAKKGTEPRELSTQDKHFLLGYRWNTLACYNSAVKKYLKFAESTNRNLFHLPLTAKDIYDFCYWAGLFEAKEKAVMIRHLVLLMKAWMKGTEFQKALLDLVIVAFWGLARLGELTYNDKTGPLRESASVMAKDVSFQTVNLKRRATVIVRGAKTAGPGEEQELHLAARKMMICPILALERRIKNAAGLDTSLFGYWEAGTRMHLTKPAACRALSQFWNENGCSGISGHSFRVGGTSFLLAAGIPEDGIRWLGRWTSDCYKLYIRDYSDAETTDTNNILLELQECWGN
;
A
#
# COMPACT_ATOMS: atom_id res chain seq x y z
N MET A 1 -3.09 -25.86 53.69
CA MET A 1 -2.45 -26.95 54.47
C MET A 1 -1.25 -27.45 53.70
N VAL A 2 -0.05 -27.28 54.26
CA VAL A 2 1.22 -27.75 53.69
C VAL A 2 2.03 -28.35 54.84
N GLN A 3 2.72 -29.47 54.61
CA GLN A 3 3.63 -30.03 55.61
C GLN A 3 5.00 -29.36 55.49
N ASP A 4 5.59 -28.95 56.61
CA ASP A 4 6.95 -28.39 56.65
C ASP A 4 8.03 -29.48 56.68
N PHE A 5 9.30 -29.08 56.53
CA PHE A 5 10.45 -29.98 56.50
C PHE A 5 10.70 -30.74 57.82
N ASN A 6 10.07 -30.34 58.92
CA ASN A 6 10.13 -31.00 60.23
C ASN A 6 8.89 -31.88 60.48
N GLY A 7 7.99 -32.02 59.51
CA GLY A 7 6.75 -32.78 59.60
C GLY A 7 5.56 -32.00 60.18
N GLY A 8 5.73 -30.74 60.55
CA GLY A 8 4.67 -29.87 61.09
C GLY A 8 3.64 -29.46 60.03
N ILE A 9 2.45 -29.04 60.46
CA ILE A 9 1.34 -28.68 59.56
C ILE A 9 1.13 -27.16 59.54
N LEU A 10 1.37 -26.54 58.40
CA LEU A 10 1.09 -25.13 58.15
C LEU A 10 -0.34 -24.95 57.64
N ILE A 11 -1.09 -24.05 58.27
CA ILE A 11 -2.49 -23.71 57.93
C ILE A 11 -2.59 -22.24 57.56
N ASP A 12 -3.14 -21.96 56.38
CA ASP A 12 -3.32 -20.62 55.84
C ASP A 12 -4.46 -19.89 56.57
N THR A 13 -4.14 -18.88 57.38
CA THR A 13 -5.13 -18.07 58.14
C THR A 13 -5.78 -16.96 57.30
N ARG A 14 -5.39 -16.83 56.02
CA ARG A 14 -5.82 -15.84 55.03
C ARG A 14 -5.86 -16.52 53.65
N ILE A 15 -6.38 -15.82 52.63
CA ILE A 15 -6.36 -16.31 51.24
C ILE A 15 -4.91 -16.52 50.79
N ALA A 16 -4.54 -17.77 50.50
CA ALA A 16 -3.19 -18.15 50.10
C ALA A 16 -2.89 -17.81 48.62
N PHE A 17 -1.65 -17.44 48.33
CA PHE A 17 -1.17 -17.29 46.96
C PHE A 17 -1.20 -18.63 46.22
N GLY A 18 -1.66 -18.63 44.97
CA GLY A 18 -1.77 -19.85 44.14
C GLY A 18 -3.01 -20.71 44.44
N GLY A 19 -3.78 -20.43 45.48
CA GLY A 19 -5.04 -21.13 45.77
C GLY A 19 -6.09 -20.88 44.68
N VAL A 20 -6.69 -21.96 44.15
CA VAL A 20 -7.62 -21.93 42.99
C VAL A 20 -8.80 -20.96 43.18
N ALA A 21 -9.33 -20.85 44.42
CA ALA A 21 -10.42 -19.95 44.74
C ALA A 21 -10.00 -18.46 44.91
N GLY A 22 -8.71 -18.17 45.08
CA GLY A 22 -8.23 -16.88 45.60
C GLY A 22 -8.66 -15.67 44.76
N CYS A 23 -8.61 -15.78 43.43
CA CYS A 23 -9.06 -14.72 42.52
C CYS A 23 -10.56 -14.41 42.64
N GLY A 24 -11.39 -15.43 42.92
CA GLY A 24 -12.84 -15.27 43.12
C GLY A 24 -13.16 -14.71 44.51
N SER A 25 -12.56 -15.27 45.56
CA SER A 25 -12.74 -14.83 46.95
C SER A 25 -12.23 -13.41 47.21
N PHE A 26 -11.18 -12.96 46.51
CA PHE A 26 -10.76 -11.56 46.52
C PHE A 26 -11.67 -10.65 45.66
N GLY A 27 -12.30 -11.20 44.62
CA GLY A 27 -13.10 -10.44 43.66
C GLY A 27 -14.30 -9.73 44.27
N GLN A 28 -15.14 -10.45 45.02
CA GLN A 28 -16.40 -9.90 45.55
C GLN A 28 -16.19 -8.77 46.58
N PRO A 29 -15.31 -8.90 47.61
CA PRO A 29 -15.04 -7.80 48.54
C PRO A 29 -14.43 -6.58 47.84
N ALA A 30 -13.55 -6.80 46.85
CA ALA A 30 -12.93 -5.71 46.09
C ALA A 30 -13.93 -5.00 45.17
N ASP A 31 -14.98 -5.67 44.69
CA ASP A 31 -16.08 -4.98 43.99
C ASP A 31 -16.97 -4.18 44.94
N ALA A 32 -17.31 -4.72 46.11
CA ALA A 32 -18.06 -3.99 47.14
C ALA A 32 -17.31 -2.73 47.62
N TRP A 33 -16.00 -2.82 47.85
CA TRP A 33 -15.14 -1.66 48.14
C TRP A 33 -15.14 -0.65 46.99
N LYS A 34 -14.99 -1.09 45.74
CA LYS A 34 -15.00 -0.22 44.54
C LYS A 34 -16.35 0.50 44.37
N ASP A 35 -17.47 -0.17 44.63
CA ASP A 35 -18.80 0.46 44.56
C ASP A 35 -19.08 1.40 45.76
N LEU A 36 -18.48 1.14 46.92
CA LEU A 36 -18.45 2.08 48.05
C LEU A 36 -17.61 3.33 47.72
N MET A 37 -16.40 3.18 47.17
CA MET A 37 -15.55 4.30 46.75
C MET A 37 -16.26 5.19 45.71
N LYS A 38 -17.00 4.59 44.78
CA LYS A 38 -17.86 5.32 43.82
C LYS A 38 -19.00 6.11 44.45
N LYS A 39 -19.49 5.70 45.63
CA LYS A 39 -20.60 6.35 46.34
C LYS A 39 -20.09 7.46 47.27
N GLU A 40 -18.91 7.28 47.86
CA GLU A 40 -18.32 8.21 48.83
C GLU A 40 -17.51 9.34 48.18
N PHE A 41 -17.03 9.15 46.94
CA PHE A 41 -16.17 10.12 46.25
C PHE A 41 -16.73 10.53 44.88
N ASP A 42 -16.60 11.82 44.53
CA ASP A 42 -16.91 12.38 43.20
C ASP A 42 -15.93 11.84 42.13
N LEU A 43 -16.30 10.69 41.55
CA LEU A 43 -15.54 9.92 40.59
C LEU A 43 -16.43 9.54 39.39
N VAL A 44 -15.92 9.77 38.18
CA VAL A 44 -16.58 9.40 36.92
C VAL A 44 -16.62 7.88 36.77
N ASN A 45 -15.51 7.19 37.08
CA ASN A 45 -15.47 5.73 37.10
C ASN A 45 -14.28 5.21 37.93
N ILE A 46 -14.35 3.93 38.30
CA ILE A 46 -13.21 3.15 38.80
C ILE A 46 -13.11 1.91 37.93
N PHE A 47 -11.93 1.69 37.35
CA PHE A 47 -11.59 0.44 36.67
C PHE A 47 -10.75 -0.43 37.64
N ARG A 48 -11.14 -1.69 37.79
CA ARG A 48 -10.49 -2.67 38.67
C ARG A 48 -10.06 -3.87 37.83
N TRP A 49 -8.86 -4.40 38.08
CA TRP A 49 -8.37 -5.65 37.51
C TRP A 49 -7.52 -6.39 38.54
N VAL A 50 -8.14 -7.36 39.24
CA VAL A 50 -7.55 -8.01 40.42
C VAL A 50 -7.16 -6.94 41.45
N ASP A 51 -5.86 -6.71 41.68
CA ASP A 51 -5.25 -5.73 42.58
C ASP A 51 -4.94 -4.37 41.92
N ASP A 52 -4.80 -4.35 40.59
CA ASP A 52 -4.60 -3.13 39.79
C ASP A 52 -5.88 -2.28 39.80
N ASN A 53 -5.79 -1.00 40.14
CA ASN A 53 -6.93 -0.07 40.23
C ASN A 53 -6.63 1.28 39.54
N LEU A 54 -7.62 1.82 38.82
CA LEU A 54 -7.55 3.11 38.13
C LEU A 54 -8.82 3.92 38.39
N PHE A 55 -8.68 4.99 39.16
CA PHE A 55 -9.72 5.97 39.47
C PHE A 55 -9.73 7.06 38.39
N VAL A 56 -10.93 7.53 38.00
CA VAL A 56 -11.11 8.60 37.02
C VAL A 56 -12.06 9.64 37.60
N LYS A 57 -11.63 10.90 37.67
CA LYS A 57 -12.41 12.04 38.19
C LYS A 57 -12.60 13.13 37.13
N THR A 58 -13.52 14.07 37.36
CA THR A 58 -13.62 15.30 36.57
C THR A 58 -12.56 16.32 37.01
N LEU A 59 -12.29 17.35 36.20
CA LEU A 59 -11.41 18.47 36.60
C LEU A 59 -12.00 19.33 37.73
N HIS A 60 -13.30 19.20 38.02
CA HIS A 60 -13.97 19.93 39.10
C HIS A 60 -13.95 19.15 40.44
N SER A 61 -13.68 17.85 40.39
CA SER A 61 -13.64 16.98 41.57
C SER A 61 -12.43 17.29 42.45
N LYS A 62 -12.71 17.63 43.72
CA LYS A 62 -11.71 17.89 44.78
C LYS A 62 -11.18 16.60 45.44
N VAL A 63 -11.52 15.42 44.90
CA VAL A 63 -11.05 14.14 45.43
C VAL A 63 -9.58 13.95 45.05
N GLU A 64 -8.68 13.86 46.03
CA GLU A 64 -7.31 13.43 45.81
C GLU A 64 -7.09 11.98 46.26
N MET A 65 -6.04 11.34 45.73
CA MET A 65 -5.77 9.93 45.98
C MET A 65 -5.55 9.62 47.46
N ASP A 66 -5.00 10.57 48.22
CA ASP A 66 -4.77 10.41 49.66
C ASP A 66 -6.08 10.26 50.45
N HIS A 67 -7.18 10.90 50.00
CA HIS A 67 -8.51 10.69 50.60
C HIS A 67 -9.00 9.25 50.38
N ILE A 68 -8.77 8.72 49.17
CA ILE A 68 -9.16 7.35 48.78
C ILE A 68 -8.31 6.31 49.54
N VAL A 69 -7.01 6.58 49.72
CA VAL A 69 -6.09 5.73 50.49
C VAL A 69 -6.47 5.71 51.96
N ALA A 70 -6.63 6.87 52.59
CA ALA A 70 -7.04 6.96 54.01
C ALA A 70 -8.38 6.26 54.27
N ARG A 71 -9.36 6.41 53.36
CA ARG A 71 -10.64 5.70 53.46
C ARG A 71 -10.51 4.19 53.23
N SER A 72 -9.63 3.76 52.33
CA SER A 72 -9.33 2.34 52.12
C SER A 72 -8.68 1.70 53.35
N GLU A 73 -7.77 2.41 54.03
CA GLU A 73 -7.15 1.93 55.27
C GLU A 73 -8.14 1.79 56.43
N GLN A 74 -9.10 2.72 56.58
CA GLN A 74 -10.23 2.57 57.52
C GLN A 74 -11.06 1.31 57.27
N LEU A 75 -11.16 0.88 56.01
CA LEU A 75 -11.87 -0.34 55.59
C LEU A 75 -10.97 -1.60 55.63
N GLY A 76 -9.74 -1.49 56.17
CA GLY A 76 -8.77 -2.58 56.25
C GLY A 76 -8.02 -2.88 54.95
N VAL A 77 -8.29 -2.14 53.87
CA VAL A 77 -7.65 -2.29 52.55
C VAL A 77 -6.33 -1.51 52.55
N LYS A 78 -5.28 -2.14 53.09
CA LYS A 78 -3.93 -1.57 53.18
C LYS A 78 -3.34 -1.30 51.80
N THR A 79 -3.16 -0.03 51.46
CA THR A 79 -2.52 0.40 50.22
C THR A 79 -1.03 0.66 50.47
N ASN A 80 -0.15 0.24 49.56
CA ASN A 80 1.28 0.52 49.72
C ASN A 80 1.61 1.95 49.25
N VAL A 81 2.10 2.77 50.19
CA VAL A 81 2.38 4.20 50.00
C VAL A 81 3.36 4.50 48.85
N THR A 82 4.26 3.57 48.50
CA THR A 82 5.22 3.75 47.39
C THR A 82 4.72 3.21 46.05
N LYS A 83 3.51 2.64 46.00
CA LYS A 83 2.93 2.02 44.79
C LYS A 83 1.75 2.76 44.18
N TYR A 84 1.02 3.58 44.95
CA TYR A 84 0.00 4.46 44.36
C TYR A 84 0.64 5.72 43.76
N SER A 85 -0.14 6.47 42.97
CA SER A 85 0.28 7.75 42.39
C SER A 85 -0.90 8.71 42.38
N PRO A 86 -0.70 10.03 42.57
CA PRO A 86 -1.76 11.03 42.52
C PRO A 86 -2.41 11.10 41.13
N PHE A 87 -3.58 11.75 41.04
CA PHE A 87 -4.30 11.93 39.78
C PHE A 87 -3.43 12.67 38.73
N LYS A 88 -3.40 12.14 37.51
CA LYS A 88 -2.60 12.65 36.38
C LYS A 88 -3.33 12.46 35.06
N GLU A 89 -2.99 13.28 34.07
CA GLU A 89 -3.50 13.16 32.69
C GLU A 89 -3.06 11.84 32.02
N GLU A 90 -1.78 11.46 32.18
CA GLU A 90 -1.26 10.16 31.78
C GLU A 90 -1.03 9.26 32.99
N GLN A 91 -1.70 8.11 33.00
CA GLN A 91 -1.60 7.12 34.09
C GLN A 91 -1.32 5.72 33.56
N LYS A 92 -0.54 4.95 34.34
CA LYS A 92 -0.19 3.55 34.07
C LYS A 92 -1.22 2.62 34.70
N TYR A 93 -1.80 1.70 33.92
CA TYR A 93 -2.80 0.72 34.38
C TYR A 93 -2.79 -0.54 33.48
N ILE A 94 -2.90 -1.74 34.06
CA ILE A 94 -2.82 -3.06 33.38
C ILE A 94 -1.67 -3.19 32.37
N GLY A 95 -0.57 -2.50 32.69
CA GLY A 95 0.66 -2.49 31.92
C GLY A 95 0.72 -1.53 30.71
N PHE A 96 -0.29 -0.69 30.46
CA PHE A 96 -0.32 0.37 29.45
C PHE A 96 -0.25 1.76 30.08
N VAL A 97 0.12 2.79 29.30
CA VAL A 97 -0.10 4.21 29.64
C VAL A 97 -1.38 4.67 28.93
N ARG A 98 -2.28 5.34 29.64
CA ARG A 98 -3.52 5.92 29.13
C ARG A 98 -3.50 7.43 29.33
N ASN A 99 -3.79 8.21 28.28
CA ASN A 99 -3.97 9.66 28.36
C ASN A 99 -5.47 9.99 28.31
N ALA A 100 -5.99 10.62 29.37
CA ALA A 100 -7.42 10.91 29.51
C ALA A 100 -7.91 11.96 28.49
N THR A 101 -7.21 13.08 28.36
CA THR A 101 -7.60 14.22 27.51
C THR A 101 -7.56 13.90 26.02
N LYS A 102 -6.44 13.31 25.56
CA LYS A 102 -6.24 12.87 24.17
C LYS A 102 -7.09 11.63 23.84
N LYS A 103 -7.58 10.93 24.87
CA LYS A 103 -8.31 9.65 24.79
C LYS A 103 -7.48 8.57 24.10
N THR A 104 -6.19 8.50 24.40
CA THR A 104 -5.23 7.57 23.77
C THR A 104 -4.61 6.56 24.75
N VAL A 105 -4.06 5.47 24.22
CA VAL A 105 -3.37 4.42 24.96
C VAL A 105 -2.10 3.96 24.22
N ARG A 106 -1.04 3.70 24.96
CA ARG A 106 0.27 3.27 24.44
C ARG A 106 0.96 2.28 25.37
N LEU A 107 2.00 1.61 24.87
CA LEU A 107 2.95 0.91 25.74
C LEU A 107 3.77 1.96 26.52
N PRO A 108 4.11 1.70 27.79
CA PRO A 108 5.21 2.38 28.47
C PRO A 108 6.50 2.27 27.64
N ASP A 109 7.30 3.33 27.58
CA ASP A 109 8.44 3.40 26.66
C ASP A 109 9.57 2.41 27.03
N ASP A 110 9.73 2.10 28.32
CA ASP A 110 10.59 1.02 28.82
C ASP A 110 10.14 -0.34 28.25
N LYS A 111 8.84 -0.64 28.30
CA LYS A 111 8.28 -1.87 27.74
C LYS A 111 8.38 -1.88 26.23
N LYS A 112 8.12 -0.76 25.55
CA LYS A 112 8.27 -0.62 24.09
C LYS A 112 9.70 -0.95 23.67
N TYR A 113 10.69 -0.35 24.33
CA TYR A 113 12.11 -0.63 24.11
C TYR A 113 12.46 -2.10 24.34
N GLN A 114 12.05 -2.69 25.48
CA GLN A 114 12.28 -4.11 25.77
C GLN A 114 11.70 -5.04 24.70
N ARG A 115 10.50 -4.77 24.16
CA ARG A 115 9.91 -5.59 23.08
C ARG A 115 10.66 -5.41 21.77
N VAL A 116 11.08 -4.20 21.42
CA VAL A 116 11.92 -3.94 20.24
C VAL A 116 13.24 -4.72 20.32
N GLN A 117 13.93 -4.70 21.46
CA GLN A 117 15.18 -5.43 21.62
C GLN A 117 14.99 -6.96 21.62
N GLN A 118 13.88 -7.46 22.21
CA GLN A 118 13.56 -8.89 22.17
C GLN A 118 13.24 -9.37 20.75
N VAL A 119 12.48 -8.62 19.96
CA VAL A 119 12.22 -8.96 18.55
C VAL A 119 13.51 -8.86 17.71
N LYS A 120 14.37 -7.88 17.96
CA LYS A 120 15.71 -7.80 17.32
C LYS A 120 16.56 -9.03 17.61
N ALA A 121 16.65 -9.48 18.87
CA ALA A 121 17.41 -10.67 19.25
C ALA A 121 16.92 -11.93 18.53
N PHE A 122 15.60 -12.09 18.39
CA PHE A 122 15.02 -13.21 17.63
C PHE A 122 15.35 -13.18 16.13
N LEU A 123 15.53 -12.00 15.54
CA LEU A 123 15.79 -11.84 14.11
C LEU A 123 17.24 -12.11 13.69
N ILE A 124 18.16 -12.32 14.64
CA ILE A 124 19.56 -12.66 14.37
C ILE A 124 19.63 -13.98 13.56
N PRO A 125 20.45 -14.06 12.49
CA PRO A 125 20.66 -15.32 11.76
C PRO A 125 21.39 -16.38 12.61
N GLY A 126 21.05 -17.65 12.42
CA GLY A 126 21.72 -18.77 13.10
C GLY A 126 21.36 -18.99 14.58
N THR A 127 20.78 -18.01 15.28
CA THR A 127 20.41 -18.15 16.69
C THR A 127 19.29 -19.18 16.90
N GLU A 128 19.47 -20.03 17.91
CA GLU A 128 18.50 -21.00 18.39
C GLU A 128 17.77 -20.50 19.64
N PHE A 129 16.55 -20.97 19.85
CA PHE A 129 15.69 -20.52 20.93
C PHE A 129 15.01 -21.70 21.64
N THR A 130 14.88 -21.59 22.97
CA THR A 130 14.13 -22.55 23.78
C THR A 130 12.62 -22.34 23.61
N PHE A 131 11.82 -23.39 23.81
CA PHE A 131 10.35 -23.27 23.80
C PHE A 131 9.86 -22.15 24.73
N ALA A 132 10.44 -22.05 25.94
CA ALA A 132 10.08 -21.04 26.93
C ALA A 132 10.40 -19.60 26.48
N GLN A 133 11.46 -19.39 25.70
CA GLN A 133 11.75 -18.08 25.10
C GLN A 133 10.71 -17.70 24.04
N VAL A 134 10.29 -18.65 23.19
CA VAL A 134 9.25 -18.42 22.17
C VAL A 134 7.89 -18.15 22.84
N GLU A 135 7.52 -18.94 23.84
CA GLU A 135 6.29 -18.77 24.63
C GLU A 135 6.25 -17.42 25.34
N GLN A 136 7.37 -17.03 25.96
CA GLN A 136 7.52 -15.73 26.61
C GLN A 136 7.42 -14.58 25.59
N LEU A 137 7.97 -14.70 24.39
CA LEU A 137 7.80 -13.70 23.32
C LEU A 137 6.36 -13.65 22.82
N ALA A 138 5.73 -14.80 22.55
CA ALA A 138 4.37 -14.89 22.04
C ALA A 138 3.36 -14.29 23.02
N GLY A 139 3.45 -14.62 24.32
CA GLY A 139 2.63 -14.01 25.36
C GLY A 139 2.86 -12.49 25.51
N ARG A 140 4.11 -12.05 25.39
CA ARG A 140 4.47 -10.62 25.41
C ARG A 140 3.95 -9.83 24.21
N LEU A 141 3.95 -10.40 23.01
CA LEU A 141 3.34 -9.80 21.82
C LEU A 141 1.81 -9.87 21.89
N ASN A 142 1.24 -10.93 22.46
CA ASN A 142 -0.20 -11.03 22.71
C ASN A 142 -0.72 -9.92 23.66
N HIS A 143 0.08 -9.49 24.65
CA HIS A 143 -0.26 -8.29 25.45
C HIS A 143 -0.37 -7.03 24.57
N VAL A 144 0.49 -6.86 23.56
CA VAL A 144 0.40 -5.72 22.62
C VAL A 144 -0.89 -5.75 21.77
N LEU A 145 -1.46 -6.94 21.51
CA LEU A 145 -2.69 -7.10 20.73
C LEU A 145 -3.96 -6.53 21.38
N TYR A 146 -3.91 -6.10 22.65
CA TYR A 146 -4.97 -5.33 23.30
C TYR A 146 -5.04 -3.87 22.79
N ILE A 147 -3.92 -3.30 22.35
CA ILE A 147 -3.85 -1.93 21.81
C ILE A 147 -3.62 -1.88 20.29
N LEU A 148 -3.08 -2.97 19.70
CA LEU A 148 -2.85 -3.15 18.26
C LEU A 148 -3.50 -4.45 17.73
N PRO A 149 -4.85 -4.55 17.76
CA PRO A 149 -5.56 -5.77 17.38
C PRO A 149 -5.42 -6.17 15.89
N GLN A 150 -4.97 -5.26 15.03
CA GLN A 150 -4.65 -5.56 13.63
C GLN A 150 -3.45 -6.51 13.46
N LEU A 151 -2.58 -6.62 14.48
CA LEU A 151 -1.40 -7.49 14.41
C LEU A 151 -1.70 -8.96 14.76
N ARG A 152 -2.97 -9.31 15.03
CA ARG A 152 -3.41 -10.66 15.46
C ARG A 152 -3.05 -11.77 14.48
N CYS A 153 -3.06 -11.51 13.17
CA CYS A 153 -2.68 -12.48 12.13
C CYS A 153 -1.17 -12.73 12.04
N TYR A 154 -0.33 -11.79 12.51
CA TYR A 154 1.14 -11.91 12.58
C TYR A 154 1.62 -12.63 13.85
N LEU A 155 0.72 -13.13 14.71
CA LEU A 155 1.09 -13.95 15.87
C LEU A 155 0.94 -15.46 15.59
N ASN A 156 0.25 -15.83 14.49
CA ASN A 156 -0.04 -17.22 14.16
C ASN A 156 1.18 -18.04 13.74
N SER A 157 2.21 -17.42 13.16
CA SER A 157 3.48 -18.08 12.86
C SER A 157 4.24 -18.48 14.13
N LEU A 158 4.24 -17.64 15.18
CA LEU A 158 4.80 -18.03 16.48
C LEU A 158 4.01 -19.18 17.13
N TYR A 159 2.68 -19.15 17.08
CA TYR A 159 1.86 -20.28 17.55
C TYR A 159 2.11 -21.56 16.73
N ARG A 160 2.27 -21.46 15.41
CA ARG A 160 2.63 -22.59 14.54
C ARG A 160 4.00 -23.16 14.88
N TRP A 161 4.99 -22.29 15.13
CA TRP A 161 6.33 -22.69 15.55
C TRP A 161 6.29 -23.43 16.89
N MET A 162 5.62 -22.87 17.91
CA MET A 162 5.40 -23.52 19.21
C MET A 162 4.68 -24.87 19.10
N ASN A 163 3.61 -24.95 18.29
CA ASN A 163 2.87 -26.20 18.08
C ASN A 163 3.70 -27.29 17.37
N GLY A 164 4.77 -26.92 16.66
CA GLY A 164 5.69 -27.86 16.03
C GLY A 164 6.69 -28.52 17.00
N TRP A 165 6.75 -28.12 18.27
CA TRP A 165 7.70 -28.67 19.25
C TRP A 165 7.28 -30.04 19.77
N ILE A 166 7.90 -31.09 19.23
CA ILE A 166 7.74 -32.47 19.70
C ILE A 166 8.48 -32.67 21.05
N HIS A 167 9.72 -32.18 21.16
CA HIS A 167 10.54 -32.29 22.36
C HIS A 167 10.90 -30.89 22.90
N ARG A 168 10.22 -30.42 23.95
CA ARG A 168 10.38 -29.06 24.51
C ARG A 168 11.80 -28.72 25.02
N ARG A 169 12.70 -29.71 25.14
CA ARG A 169 14.12 -29.55 25.53
C ARG A 169 15.07 -29.32 24.36
N THR A 170 14.61 -29.45 23.11
CA THR A 170 15.42 -29.23 21.91
C THR A 170 15.22 -27.79 21.44
N ASP A 171 16.28 -26.99 21.43
CA ASP A 171 16.21 -25.63 20.91
C ASP A 171 16.07 -25.61 19.39
N ARG A 172 15.59 -24.50 18.83
CA ARG A 172 15.33 -24.39 17.38
C ARG A 172 15.62 -23.00 16.83
N THR A 173 16.14 -22.96 15.61
CA THR A 173 16.26 -21.74 14.81
C THR A 173 14.90 -21.15 14.42
N LEU A 174 14.85 -19.82 14.25
CA LEU A 174 13.64 -19.08 13.86
C LEU A 174 13.18 -19.40 12.41
N PRO A 175 11.96 -19.97 12.21
CA PRO A 175 11.40 -20.33 10.90
C PRO A 175 11.21 -19.14 9.95
N LYS A 176 11.07 -19.44 8.64
CA LYS A 176 10.96 -18.43 7.58
C LYS A 176 9.70 -17.56 7.70
N ASP A 177 8.54 -18.15 8.01
CA ASP A 177 7.27 -17.44 8.21
C ASP A 177 7.29 -16.58 9.49
N ALA A 178 7.74 -17.15 10.60
CA ALA A 178 7.93 -16.44 11.86
C ALA A 178 8.92 -15.26 11.71
N ARG A 179 9.98 -15.40 10.90
CA ARG A 179 10.93 -14.32 10.58
C ARG A 179 10.31 -13.19 9.76
N ILE A 180 9.40 -13.49 8.85
CA ILE A 180 8.65 -12.46 8.09
C ILE A 180 7.73 -11.68 9.03
N ASP A 181 6.98 -12.38 9.89
CA ASP A 181 6.06 -11.75 10.84
C ASP A 181 6.79 -10.94 11.90
N LEU A 182 7.91 -11.45 12.45
CA LEU A 182 8.72 -10.70 13.41
C LEU A 182 9.36 -9.45 12.80
N LYS A 183 9.71 -9.44 11.51
CA LYS A 183 10.13 -8.21 10.81
C LYS A 183 8.99 -7.18 10.73
N TYR A 184 7.76 -7.62 10.47
CA TYR A 184 6.59 -6.73 10.48
C TYR A 184 6.29 -6.19 11.89
N TRP A 185 6.32 -7.06 12.91
CA TRP A 185 6.23 -6.66 14.32
C TRP A 185 7.30 -5.62 14.70
N LEU A 186 8.56 -5.82 14.31
CA LEU A 186 9.63 -4.85 14.58
C LEU A 186 9.33 -3.49 13.95
N SER A 187 8.92 -3.46 12.67
CA SER A 187 8.56 -2.22 11.99
C SER A 187 7.40 -1.51 12.69
N MET A 188 6.32 -2.23 13.02
CA MET A 188 5.17 -1.67 13.71
C MET A 188 5.52 -1.16 15.12
N LEU A 189 6.32 -1.93 15.89
CA LEU A 189 6.77 -1.53 17.22
C LEU A 189 7.73 -0.33 17.21
N LEU A 190 8.44 -0.05 16.10
CA LEU A 190 9.24 1.17 15.97
C LEU A 190 8.35 2.39 15.70
N HIS A 191 7.58 2.35 14.60
CA HIS A 191 6.85 3.51 14.06
C HIS A 191 5.60 3.90 14.87
N TYR A 192 4.96 2.95 15.57
CA TYR A 192 3.75 3.21 16.34
C TYR A 192 3.97 4.17 17.53
N LYS A 193 3.04 5.13 17.70
CA LYS A 193 3.01 6.07 18.84
C LYS A 193 1.92 5.70 19.86
N GLU A 194 0.65 5.85 19.48
CA GLU A 194 -0.51 5.66 20.36
C GLU A 194 -1.78 5.32 19.54
N THR A 195 -2.75 4.62 20.14
CA THR A 195 -4.08 4.35 19.56
C THR A 195 -5.16 5.05 20.38
N ARG A 196 -6.32 5.34 19.76
CA ARG A 196 -7.49 5.86 20.48
C ARG A 196 -8.09 4.77 21.37
N MET A 197 -8.37 5.12 22.63
CA MET A 197 -9.09 4.26 23.59
C MET A 197 -10.56 4.05 23.20
N ILE A 198 -11.16 5.05 22.55
CA ILE A 198 -12.54 5.01 22.08
C ILE A 198 -12.53 4.96 20.56
N GLN A 199 -13.01 3.86 20.00
CA GLN A 199 -13.34 3.71 18.58
C GLN A 199 -14.82 4.07 18.42
N ASN A 200 -15.15 4.95 17.48
CA ASN A 200 -16.50 5.55 17.35
C ASN A 200 -16.72 5.97 15.89
N PRO A 201 -17.94 5.86 15.32
CA PRO A 201 -19.19 5.37 15.93
C PRO A 201 -19.53 3.93 15.50
N ASP A 202 -20.79 3.54 15.73
CA ASP A 202 -21.38 2.25 15.39
C ASP A 202 -21.13 1.79 13.93
N PRO A 203 -21.15 0.47 13.68
CA PRO A 203 -21.03 -0.08 12.33
C PRO A 203 -22.08 0.47 11.36
N ILE A 204 -21.63 1.15 10.33
CA ILE A 204 -22.48 1.75 9.30
C ILE A 204 -22.88 0.68 8.28
N GLU A 205 -24.18 0.61 8.01
CA GLU A 205 -24.72 -0.19 6.92
C GLU A 205 -24.55 0.53 5.58
N ILE A 206 -24.04 -0.19 4.59
CA ILE A 206 -23.81 0.33 3.23
C ILE A 206 -24.25 -0.67 2.14
N GLY A 207 -24.87 -1.79 2.52
CA GLY A 207 -25.22 -2.87 1.61
C GLY A 207 -23.99 -3.55 1.02
N TRP A 208 -22.91 -3.69 1.78
CA TRP A 208 -21.71 -4.40 1.34
C TRP A 208 -21.86 -5.90 1.61
N VAL A 209 -22.00 -6.66 0.53
CA VAL A 209 -21.99 -8.12 0.52
C VAL A 209 -21.02 -8.59 -0.57
N GLY A 210 -20.30 -9.67 -0.30
CA GLY A 210 -19.39 -10.31 -1.24
C GLY A 210 -19.52 -11.81 -1.15
N ASP A 211 -19.46 -12.49 -2.30
CA ASP A 211 -19.63 -13.92 -2.42
C ASP A 211 -18.66 -14.53 -3.43
N ALA A 212 -18.37 -15.83 -3.27
CA ALA A 212 -17.48 -16.57 -4.15
C ALA A 212 -18.07 -17.93 -4.53
N SER A 213 -17.98 -18.28 -5.82
CA SER A 213 -18.32 -19.59 -6.34
C SER A 213 -17.11 -20.20 -7.05
N THR A 214 -16.79 -21.45 -6.73
CA THR A 214 -15.77 -22.25 -7.42
C THR A 214 -16.02 -22.43 -8.91
N ASN A 215 -17.29 -22.26 -9.34
CA ASN A 215 -17.76 -22.58 -10.69
C ASN A 215 -17.63 -21.41 -11.67
N PHE A 216 -17.49 -20.17 -11.17
CA PHE A 216 -17.31 -18.98 -12.02
C PHE A 216 -16.35 -17.97 -11.38
N GLY A 217 -16.65 -17.47 -10.18
CA GLY A 217 -15.74 -16.59 -9.45
C GLY A 217 -16.38 -15.75 -8.37
N ILE A 218 -15.99 -14.47 -8.30
CA ILE A 218 -16.28 -13.59 -7.17
C ILE A 218 -17.26 -12.49 -7.59
N GLY A 219 -18.33 -12.33 -6.82
CA GLY A 219 -19.27 -11.22 -6.90
C GLY A 219 -19.09 -10.27 -5.71
N VAL A 220 -19.10 -8.96 -5.96
CA VAL A 220 -19.07 -7.96 -4.89
C VAL A 220 -20.10 -6.87 -5.17
N LEU A 221 -20.93 -6.56 -4.19
CA LEU A 221 -21.97 -5.54 -4.23
C LEU A 221 -21.80 -4.59 -3.03
N ILE A 222 -21.90 -3.28 -3.27
CA ILE A 222 -21.94 -2.23 -2.25
C ILE A 222 -23.08 -1.27 -2.61
N GLY A 223 -24.22 -1.46 -1.95
CA GLY A 223 -25.47 -0.75 -2.23
C GLY A 223 -25.98 -1.08 -3.63
N LYS A 224 -25.82 -0.15 -4.58
CA LYS A 224 -26.11 -0.39 -6.01
C LYS A 224 -24.86 -0.68 -6.86
N ARG A 225 -23.66 -0.36 -6.36
CA ARG A 225 -22.39 -0.45 -7.10
C ARG A 225 -21.85 -1.86 -7.02
N TRP A 226 -21.43 -2.43 -8.15
CA TRP A 226 -21.03 -3.84 -8.20
C TRP A 226 -19.79 -4.11 -9.05
N ALA A 227 -19.12 -5.20 -8.77
CA ALA A 227 -18.03 -5.76 -9.57
C ALA A 227 -18.13 -7.30 -9.59
N GLN A 228 -17.61 -7.89 -10.65
CA GLN A 228 -17.61 -9.34 -10.87
C GLN A 228 -16.28 -9.76 -11.49
N PHE A 229 -15.70 -10.85 -10.99
CA PHE A 229 -14.38 -11.34 -11.36
C PHE A 229 -14.45 -12.85 -11.66
N GLN A 230 -14.02 -13.27 -12.84
CA GLN A 230 -14.02 -14.67 -13.25
C GLN A 230 -12.68 -15.34 -12.90
N LEU A 231 -12.73 -16.58 -12.41
CA LEU A 231 -11.57 -17.36 -12.03
C LEU A 231 -10.81 -17.90 -13.25
N ALA A 232 -9.50 -18.01 -13.10
CA ALA A 232 -8.65 -18.78 -14.00
C ALA A 232 -8.90 -20.28 -13.85
N GLN A 233 -8.72 -21.04 -14.94
CA GLN A 233 -8.72 -22.50 -14.89
C GLN A 233 -7.56 -22.99 -14.00
N GLY A 234 -7.89 -23.70 -12.90
CA GLY A 234 -6.90 -24.12 -11.91
C GLY A 234 -6.48 -23.02 -10.93
N TRP A 235 -7.37 -22.08 -10.60
CA TRP A 235 -7.15 -21.02 -9.59
C TRP A 235 -6.76 -21.54 -8.20
N ASP A 236 -7.14 -22.79 -7.88
CA ASP A 236 -6.83 -23.53 -6.66
C ASP A 236 -5.37 -24.04 -6.65
N GLN A 237 -4.80 -24.31 -7.83
CA GLN A 237 -3.51 -24.94 -8.01
C GLN A 237 -2.35 -23.94 -7.97
N GLY A 238 -1.27 -24.32 -7.30
CA GLY A 238 -0.08 -23.49 -7.10
C GLY A 238 0.79 -24.01 -5.97
N PRO A 239 1.88 -23.30 -5.61
CA PRO A 239 2.68 -23.62 -4.45
C PRO A 239 1.86 -23.49 -3.15
N GLU A 240 2.16 -24.33 -2.16
CA GLU A 240 1.52 -24.30 -0.84
C GLU A 240 1.71 -22.92 -0.15
N PRO A 241 0.70 -22.42 0.60
CA PRO A 241 -0.56 -23.08 0.92
C PRO A 241 -1.57 -23.07 -0.23
N LYS A 242 -2.23 -24.21 -0.47
CA LYS A 242 -3.40 -24.31 -1.36
C LYS A 242 -4.41 -23.20 -1.02
N GLN A 243 -5.03 -22.61 -2.05
CA GLN A 243 -6.20 -21.76 -1.86
C GLN A 243 -7.47 -22.56 -2.17
N ASP A 244 -8.44 -22.41 -1.29
CA ASP A 244 -9.72 -23.09 -1.24
C ASP A 244 -10.86 -22.06 -1.38
N ILE A 245 -12.11 -22.48 -1.13
CA ILE A 245 -13.24 -21.55 -1.13
C ILE A 245 -13.11 -20.48 -0.03
N ALA A 246 -12.57 -20.81 1.15
CA ALA A 246 -12.35 -19.86 2.24
C ALA A 246 -11.33 -18.77 1.89
N TRP A 247 -10.33 -19.10 1.07
CA TRP A 247 -9.42 -18.14 0.46
C TRP A 247 -10.17 -17.19 -0.49
N LEU A 248 -10.98 -17.71 -1.42
CA LEU A 248 -11.79 -16.88 -2.34
C LEU A 248 -12.76 -15.93 -1.63
N GLU A 249 -13.47 -16.41 -0.61
CA GLU A 249 -14.42 -15.61 0.17
C GLU A 249 -13.69 -14.48 0.94
N THR A 250 -12.44 -14.72 1.32
CA THR A 250 -11.57 -13.69 1.91
C THR A 250 -11.09 -12.69 0.85
N VAL A 251 -10.77 -13.13 -0.37
CA VAL A 251 -10.47 -12.25 -1.51
C VAL A 251 -11.67 -11.38 -1.89
N ALA A 252 -12.90 -11.84 -1.72
CA ALA A 252 -14.11 -11.02 -1.91
C ALA A 252 -14.14 -9.79 -0.99
N ILE A 253 -13.67 -9.91 0.26
CA ILE A 253 -13.48 -8.75 1.16
C ILE A 253 -12.45 -7.78 0.57
N ARG A 254 -11.29 -8.28 0.11
CA ARG A 254 -10.23 -7.43 -0.46
C ARG A 254 -10.70 -6.69 -1.70
N LEU A 255 -11.43 -7.35 -2.60
CA LEU A 255 -12.02 -6.73 -3.79
C LEU A 255 -13.10 -5.70 -3.40
N GLY A 256 -13.86 -5.92 -2.32
CA GLY A 256 -14.74 -4.92 -1.71
C GLY A 256 -14.02 -3.70 -1.12
N LEU A 257 -12.86 -3.87 -0.50
CA LEU A 257 -12.04 -2.73 -0.05
C LEU A 257 -11.49 -1.90 -1.21
N LEU A 258 -11.10 -2.56 -2.32
CA LEU A 258 -10.70 -1.85 -3.54
C LEU A 258 -11.89 -1.12 -4.19
N LEU A 259 -13.07 -1.74 -4.21
CA LEU A 259 -14.32 -1.10 -4.63
C LEU A 259 -14.64 0.15 -3.77
N LEU A 260 -14.50 0.07 -2.44
CA LEU A 260 -14.65 1.21 -1.54
C LEU A 260 -13.61 2.32 -1.78
N LYS A 261 -12.40 1.97 -2.20
CA LYS A 261 -11.35 2.94 -2.53
C LYS A 261 -11.71 3.73 -3.79
N GLU A 262 -12.18 3.07 -4.85
CA GLU A 262 -12.67 3.73 -6.07
C GLU A 262 -13.95 4.56 -5.80
N LEU A 263 -14.77 4.16 -4.83
CA LEU A 263 -15.95 4.92 -4.38
C LEU A 263 -15.63 6.08 -3.40
N GLY A 264 -14.36 6.30 -3.06
CA GLY A 264 -13.94 7.45 -2.24
C GLY A 264 -14.43 7.40 -0.79
N ILE A 265 -14.40 6.23 -0.15
CA ILE A 265 -14.80 6.08 1.26
C ILE A 265 -14.03 7.04 2.19
N ARG A 266 -14.74 7.61 3.17
CA ARG A 266 -14.15 8.55 4.13
C ARG A 266 -13.44 7.81 5.28
N PRO A 267 -12.25 8.27 5.72
CA PRO A 267 -11.58 7.83 6.95
C PRO A 267 -12.46 7.81 8.21
N GLY A 268 -12.05 7.01 9.19
CA GLY A 268 -12.64 6.98 10.53
C GLY A 268 -14.00 6.28 10.61
N LYS A 269 -14.29 5.33 9.71
CA LYS A 269 -15.55 4.59 9.66
C LYS A 269 -15.40 3.11 10.02
N THR A 270 -16.37 2.59 10.78
CA THR A 270 -16.61 1.14 10.89
C THR A 270 -17.72 0.77 9.92
N LEU A 271 -17.50 -0.23 9.07
CA LEU A 271 -18.46 -0.68 8.05
C LEU A 271 -18.92 -2.11 8.33
N ILE A 272 -20.16 -2.41 7.96
CA ILE A 272 -20.70 -3.77 7.97
C ILE A 272 -20.31 -4.49 6.68
N VAL A 273 -19.89 -5.75 6.82
CA VAL A 273 -19.73 -6.71 5.72
C VAL A 273 -20.70 -7.86 5.96
N TRP A 274 -21.64 -8.07 5.05
CA TRP A 274 -22.51 -9.23 5.10
C TRP A 274 -21.82 -10.44 4.48
N THR A 275 -21.93 -11.58 5.15
CA THR A 275 -21.46 -12.87 4.64
C THR A 275 -22.30 -14.01 5.21
N ASP A 276 -22.57 -15.00 4.37
CA ASP A 276 -23.15 -16.30 4.73
C ASP A 276 -22.05 -17.35 5.03
N ASN A 277 -20.77 -17.02 4.85
CA ASN A 277 -19.66 -17.88 5.21
C ASN A 277 -19.17 -17.68 6.66
N THR A 278 -19.04 -18.77 7.40
CA THR A 278 -18.65 -18.77 8.83
C THR A 278 -17.15 -18.58 9.07
N THR A 279 -16.29 -18.97 8.12
CA THR A 279 -14.85 -18.70 8.17
C THR A 279 -14.57 -17.22 7.99
N THR A 280 -15.19 -16.60 6.98
CA THR A 280 -15.10 -15.18 6.63
C THR A 280 -15.55 -14.31 7.80
N GLU A 281 -16.71 -14.61 8.39
CA GLU A 281 -17.18 -13.99 9.64
C GLU A 281 -16.16 -14.15 10.78
N THR A 282 -15.72 -15.38 11.03
CA THR A 282 -14.75 -15.70 12.11
C THR A 282 -13.43 -14.94 11.94
N VAL A 283 -12.95 -14.79 10.70
CA VAL A 283 -11.72 -14.10 10.36
C VAL A 283 -11.85 -12.59 10.58
N ILE A 284 -12.98 -11.99 10.22
CA ILE A 284 -13.26 -10.57 10.55
C ILE A 284 -13.27 -10.35 12.06
N GLN A 285 -14.06 -11.12 12.81
CA GLN A 285 -14.19 -10.99 14.26
C GLN A 285 -12.87 -11.21 15.02
N LYS A 286 -12.15 -12.30 14.70
CA LYS A 286 -10.92 -12.69 15.40
C LYS A 286 -9.68 -11.97 14.85
N ARG A 287 -9.77 -11.35 13.68
CA ARG A 287 -8.70 -10.70 12.89
C ARG A 287 -7.53 -11.63 12.57
N LYS A 288 -7.80 -12.94 12.41
CA LYS A 288 -6.80 -13.97 12.08
C LYS A 288 -7.46 -15.28 11.66
N SER A 289 -6.78 -16.09 10.85
CA SER A 289 -7.22 -17.45 10.48
C SER A 289 -6.25 -18.52 10.94
N LYS A 290 -6.74 -19.75 11.17
CA LYS A 290 -5.86 -20.93 11.28
C LYS A 290 -5.33 -21.36 9.90
N HIS A 291 -6.14 -21.19 8.84
CA HIS A 291 -5.77 -21.56 7.48
C HIS A 291 -4.67 -20.61 6.96
N PRO A 292 -3.49 -21.11 6.53
CA PRO A 292 -2.36 -20.25 6.21
C PRO A 292 -2.67 -19.25 5.09
N ALA A 293 -3.25 -19.70 3.97
CA ALA A 293 -3.52 -18.81 2.83
C ALA A 293 -4.46 -17.66 3.19
N VAL A 294 -5.57 -17.98 3.86
CA VAL A 294 -6.55 -17.00 4.38
C VAL A 294 -5.89 -16.03 5.36
N ASN A 295 -4.94 -16.48 6.17
CA ASN A 295 -4.23 -15.63 7.12
C ASN A 295 -3.27 -14.65 6.42
N GLU A 296 -2.62 -15.04 5.33
CA GLU A 296 -1.78 -14.14 4.54
C GLU A 296 -2.61 -13.13 3.74
N GLU A 297 -3.72 -13.57 3.13
CA GLU A 297 -4.68 -12.67 2.47
C GLU A 297 -5.25 -11.65 3.48
N TRP A 298 -5.54 -12.10 4.71
CA TRP A 298 -5.98 -11.25 5.80
C TRP A 298 -4.92 -10.26 6.31
N LYS A 299 -3.61 -10.54 6.16
CA LYS A 299 -2.55 -9.54 6.42
C LYS A 299 -2.62 -8.39 5.41
N ILE A 300 -2.90 -8.71 4.14
CA ILE A 300 -3.09 -7.69 3.09
C ILE A 300 -4.33 -6.84 3.43
N ILE A 301 -5.45 -7.49 3.77
CA ILE A 301 -6.69 -6.83 4.18
C ILE A 301 -6.49 -5.94 5.42
N GLN A 302 -5.83 -6.42 6.48
CA GLN A 302 -5.54 -5.60 7.67
C GLN A 302 -4.65 -4.40 7.35
N LYS A 303 -3.67 -4.55 6.46
CA LYS A 303 -2.91 -3.40 5.97
C LYS A 303 -3.80 -2.41 5.21
N THR A 304 -4.61 -2.88 4.25
CA THR A 304 -5.52 -2.01 3.48
C THR A 304 -6.51 -1.26 4.37
N LEU A 305 -7.05 -1.89 5.42
CA LEU A 305 -7.91 -1.24 6.42
C LEU A 305 -7.19 -0.11 7.17
N VAL A 306 -5.94 -0.33 7.58
CA VAL A 306 -5.09 0.69 8.23
C VAL A 306 -4.74 1.82 7.28
N ASP A 307 -4.30 1.50 6.05
CA ASP A 307 -3.94 2.47 5.01
C ASP A 307 -5.14 3.33 4.55
N MET A 308 -6.38 2.85 4.74
CA MET A 308 -7.63 3.57 4.45
C MET A 308 -8.27 4.21 5.70
N GLU A 309 -7.66 4.06 6.88
CA GLU A 309 -8.21 4.50 8.19
C GLU A 309 -9.65 4.03 8.48
N ILE A 310 -10.03 2.84 8.00
CA ILE A 310 -11.36 2.24 8.24
C ILE A 310 -11.27 0.90 8.99
N ASN A 311 -12.40 0.48 9.54
CA ASN A 311 -12.58 -0.76 10.26
C ASN A 311 -13.79 -1.53 9.70
N ILE A 312 -13.81 -2.85 9.87
CA ILE A 312 -14.94 -3.69 9.42
C ILE A 312 -15.42 -4.62 10.54
N VAL A 313 -16.72 -4.93 10.49
CA VAL A 313 -17.36 -5.99 11.28
C VAL A 313 -18.20 -6.86 10.35
N SER A 314 -18.34 -8.13 10.68
CA SER A 314 -19.20 -9.06 9.94
C SER A 314 -20.63 -9.04 10.46
N ARG A 315 -21.59 -9.29 9.56
CA ARG A 315 -22.96 -9.72 9.90
C ARG A 315 -23.34 -10.94 9.05
N ARG A 316 -24.23 -11.77 9.61
CA ARG A 316 -24.74 -13.00 8.98
C ARG A 316 -25.91 -12.68 8.05
N VAL A 317 -25.80 -13.06 6.78
CA VAL A 317 -26.93 -13.17 5.85
C VAL A 317 -27.23 -14.66 5.59
N THR A 318 -28.42 -15.01 5.12
CA THR A 318 -28.67 -16.36 4.58
C THR A 318 -28.27 -16.43 3.11
N SER A 319 -27.82 -17.58 2.62
CA SER A 319 -27.40 -17.72 1.21
C SER A 319 -28.52 -17.44 0.20
N LYS A 320 -29.79 -17.59 0.60
CA LYS A 320 -30.96 -17.22 -0.21
C LYS A 320 -31.13 -15.71 -0.37
N GLU A 321 -30.62 -14.93 0.59
CA GLU A 321 -30.70 -13.46 0.65
C GLU A 321 -29.36 -12.80 0.25
N ASN A 322 -28.32 -13.60 -0.04
CA ASN A 322 -27.01 -13.14 -0.46
C ASN A 322 -27.08 -12.54 -1.87
N ALA A 323 -27.25 -11.22 -1.95
CA ALA A 323 -27.36 -10.48 -3.21
C ALA A 323 -26.08 -10.49 -4.08
N ALA A 324 -24.97 -11.10 -3.62
CA ALA A 324 -23.78 -11.34 -4.44
C ALA A 324 -23.71 -12.75 -5.05
N ASP A 325 -24.56 -13.71 -4.66
CA ASP A 325 -24.56 -15.09 -5.18
C ASP A 325 -24.77 -15.16 -6.70
N ALA A 326 -25.72 -14.37 -7.23
CA ALA A 326 -25.92 -14.28 -8.67
C ALA A 326 -24.65 -13.77 -9.39
N LEU A 327 -23.99 -12.76 -8.82
CA LEU A 327 -22.75 -12.20 -9.36
C LEU A 327 -21.58 -13.20 -9.28
N SER A 328 -21.44 -13.97 -8.20
CA SER A 328 -20.36 -14.97 -8.04
C SER A 328 -20.51 -16.15 -9.01
N ARG A 329 -21.74 -16.48 -9.39
CA ARG A 329 -22.09 -17.51 -10.39
C ARG A 329 -22.03 -17.01 -11.83
N GLY A 330 -21.77 -15.72 -12.06
CA GLY A 330 -21.62 -15.12 -13.39
C GLY A 330 -22.87 -14.37 -13.90
N ASP A 331 -24.03 -14.52 -13.28
CA ASP A 331 -25.25 -13.80 -13.66
C ASP A 331 -25.13 -12.29 -13.39
N ARG A 332 -25.66 -11.49 -14.31
CA ARG A 332 -25.72 -10.03 -14.27
C ARG A 332 -27.13 -9.50 -14.52
N SER A 333 -28.12 -10.37 -14.73
CA SER A 333 -29.48 -10.03 -15.16
C SER A 333 -30.17 -9.00 -14.27
N LYS A 334 -29.89 -9.04 -12.96
CA LYS A 334 -30.46 -8.15 -11.92
C LYS A 334 -29.63 -6.88 -11.65
N HIS A 335 -28.53 -6.66 -12.37
CA HIS A 335 -27.55 -5.62 -12.06
C HIS A 335 -27.28 -4.70 -13.27
N ASP A 336 -27.66 -3.42 -13.16
CA ASP A 336 -27.46 -2.44 -14.22
C ASP A 336 -25.98 -2.15 -14.47
N LYS A 337 -25.57 -2.18 -15.74
CA LYS A 337 -24.20 -1.91 -16.21
C LYS A 337 -23.73 -0.49 -15.82
N MET A 338 -24.62 0.50 -15.67
CA MET A 338 -24.24 1.86 -15.25
C MET A 338 -23.67 1.91 -13.82
N PHE A 339 -23.98 0.90 -13.00
CA PHE A 339 -23.46 0.77 -11.65
C PHE A 339 -22.28 -0.20 -11.52
N GLN A 340 -21.84 -0.81 -12.62
CA GLN A 340 -20.61 -1.61 -12.64
C GLN A 340 -19.38 -0.71 -12.40
N VAL A 341 -18.44 -1.16 -11.57
CA VAL A 341 -17.20 -0.43 -11.28
C VAL A 341 -15.99 -1.23 -11.78
N ALA A 342 -15.10 -0.55 -12.52
CA ALA A 342 -13.87 -1.13 -13.02
C ALA A 342 -12.77 -1.14 -11.93
N VAL A 343 -12.80 -2.14 -11.05
CA VAL A 343 -11.78 -2.33 -10.00
C VAL A 343 -10.48 -2.85 -10.62
N VAL A 344 -9.36 -2.18 -10.35
CA VAL A 344 -8.03 -2.65 -10.75
C VAL A 344 -7.61 -3.83 -9.88
N VAL A 345 -7.61 -5.03 -10.48
CA VAL A 345 -7.19 -6.28 -9.82
C VAL A 345 -5.68 -6.23 -9.49
N PRO A 346 -5.26 -6.49 -8.24
CA PRO A 346 -3.86 -6.62 -7.86
C PRO A 346 -3.12 -7.74 -8.61
N TRP A 347 -1.84 -7.52 -8.91
CA TRP A 347 -0.94 -8.45 -9.61
C TRP A 347 -0.91 -9.87 -9.03
N ASP A 348 -1.03 -10.00 -7.71
CA ASP A 348 -1.04 -11.26 -6.96
C ASP A 348 -2.38 -12.01 -7.03
N LEU A 349 -3.42 -11.36 -7.58
CA LEU A 349 -4.70 -11.98 -7.96
C LEU A 349 -4.83 -12.14 -9.49
N GLU A 350 -4.16 -11.30 -10.29
CA GLU A 350 -4.30 -11.25 -11.76
C GLU A 350 -4.02 -12.61 -12.45
N TYR A 351 -3.06 -13.40 -11.94
CA TYR A 351 -2.75 -14.72 -12.49
C TYR A 351 -3.77 -15.82 -12.11
N ARG A 352 -4.63 -15.58 -11.11
CA ARG A 352 -5.77 -16.44 -10.74
C ARG A 352 -7.12 -15.90 -11.25
N LEU A 353 -7.10 -14.74 -11.92
CA LEU A 353 -8.26 -14.04 -12.52
C LEU A 353 -7.96 -13.72 -14.01
N LEU A 354 -7.51 -14.74 -14.76
CA LEU A 354 -7.01 -14.60 -16.14
C LEU A 354 -8.12 -14.38 -17.16
N THR A 355 -8.19 -13.18 -17.72
CA THR A 355 -9.26 -12.76 -18.65
C THR A 355 -8.92 -12.79 -20.14
N THR A 356 -7.66 -13.09 -20.54
CA THR A 356 -7.27 -12.95 -21.97
C THR A 356 -6.21 -13.93 -22.52
N LEU A 357 -5.13 -14.23 -21.79
CA LEU A 357 -3.97 -14.95 -22.36
C LEU A 357 -4.21 -16.46 -22.62
N ALA A 358 -5.24 -17.06 -22.03
CA ALA A 358 -5.52 -18.51 -22.07
C ALA A 358 -6.56 -18.91 -23.14
N LYS A 359 -6.64 -18.17 -24.26
CA LYS A 359 -7.60 -18.43 -25.34
C LYS A 359 -6.90 -18.94 -26.60
N LYS A 360 -7.53 -19.88 -27.32
CA LYS A 360 -7.11 -20.32 -28.67
C LYS A 360 -7.63 -19.33 -29.72
N GLY A 361 -7.33 -18.05 -29.53
CA GLY A 361 -7.89 -16.94 -30.30
C GLY A 361 -9.14 -16.38 -29.64
N THR A 362 -10.31 -16.47 -30.29
CA THR A 362 -11.58 -16.07 -29.67
C THR A 362 -12.13 -17.12 -28.70
N GLU A 363 -11.82 -18.39 -28.91
CA GLU A 363 -12.31 -19.53 -28.13
C GLU A 363 -11.52 -19.74 -26.83
N PRO A 364 -12.16 -20.07 -25.69
CA PRO A 364 -11.47 -20.59 -24.51
C PRO A 364 -10.73 -21.89 -24.84
N ARG A 365 -9.52 -22.08 -24.29
CA ARG A 365 -8.80 -23.36 -24.35
C ARG A 365 -8.27 -23.70 -22.96
N GLU A 366 -8.40 -24.96 -22.58
CA GLU A 366 -7.73 -25.48 -21.38
C GLU A 366 -6.21 -25.55 -21.58
N LEU A 367 -5.45 -25.11 -20.57
CA LEU A 367 -3.99 -25.12 -20.59
C LEU A 367 -3.47 -26.47 -20.07
N SER A 368 -2.70 -27.18 -20.89
CA SER A 368 -2.07 -28.43 -20.49
C SER A 368 -1.00 -28.21 -19.43
N THR A 369 -0.59 -29.28 -18.73
CA THR A 369 0.52 -29.26 -17.78
C THR A 369 1.82 -28.77 -18.42
N GLN A 370 2.02 -29.06 -19.71
CA GLN A 370 3.18 -28.62 -20.49
C GLN A 370 3.09 -27.12 -20.87
N ASP A 371 1.92 -26.64 -21.29
CA ASP A 371 1.68 -25.20 -21.50
C ASP A 371 1.97 -24.41 -20.21
N LYS A 372 1.46 -24.91 -19.07
CA LYS A 372 1.67 -24.33 -17.72
C LYS A 372 3.16 -24.31 -17.33
N HIS A 373 3.88 -25.40 -17.57
CA HIS A 373 5.32 -25.50 -17.30
C HIS A 373 6.12 -24.46 -18.11
N PHE A 374 5.86 -24.33 -19.41
CA PHE A 374 6.55 -23.33 -20.23
C PHE A 374 6.17 -21.89 -19.87
N LEU A 375 4.90 -21.60 -19.56
CA LEU A 375 4.48 -20.27 -19.11
C LEU A 375 5.21 -19.82 -17.84
N LEU A 376 5.48 -20.73 -16.90
CA LEU A 376 6.26 -20.48 -15.68
C LEU A 376 7.77 -20.25 -15.96
N GLY A 377 8.28 -20.66 -17.13
CA GLY A 377 9.68 -20.44 -17.54
C GLY A 377 9.97 -19.03 -18.07
N TYR A 378 8.96 -18.24 -18.44
CA TYR A 378 9.16 -16.89 -18.98
C TYR A 378 9.21 -15.81 -17.91
N ARG A 379 10.09 -14.81 -18.12
CA ARG A 379 10.16 -13.62 -17.25
C ARG A 379 8.86 -12.80 -17.33
N TRP A 380 8.44 -12.22 -16.20
CA TRP A 380 7.19 -11.44 -16.09
C TRP A 380 7.04 -10.33 -17.14
N ASN A 381 8.11 -9.59 -17.43
CA ASN A 381 8.09 -8.54 -18.45
C ASN A 381 7.80 -9.09 -19.86
N THR A 382 8.25 -10.31 -20.17
CA THR A 382 7.93 -11.02 -21.42
C THR A 382 6.45 -11.41 -21.48
N LEU A 383 5.90 -12.01 -20.41
CA LEU A 383 4.48 -12.38 -20.33
C LEU A 383 3.54 -11.15 -20.41
N ALA A 384 3.89 -10.06 -19.72
CA ALA A 384 3.14 -8.80 -19.79
C ALA A 384 3.20 -8.17 -21.20
N CYS A 385 4.34 -8.32 -21.91
CA CYS A 385 4.47 -7.91 -23.31
C CYS A 385 3.57 -8.75 -24.22
N TYR A 386 3.56 -10.08 -24.07
CA TYR A 386 2.67 -10.97 -24.82
C TYR A 386 1.19 -10.72 -24.54
N ASN A 387 0.79 -10.50 -23.28
CA ASN A 387 -0.58 -10.11 -22.92
C ASN A 387 -0.98 -8.79 -23.61
N SER A 388 -0.06 -7.82 -23.66
CA SER A 388 -0.27 -6.54 -24.35
C SER A 388 -0.38 -6.70 -25.87
N ALA A 389 0.41 -7.60 -26.47
CA ALA A 389 0.35 -7.92 -27.90
C ALA A 389 -0.97 -8.62 -28.27
N VAL A 390 -1.41 -9.61 -27.48
CA VAL A 390 -2.72 -10.29 -27.67
C VAL A 390 -3.86 -9.29 -27.51
N LYS A 391 -3.81 -8.39 -26.52
CA LYS A 391 -4.80 -7.30 -26.36
C LYS A 391 -4.78 -6.29 -27.53
N LYS A 392 -3.63 -6.05 -28.18
CA LYS A 392 -3.57 -5.26 -29.42
C LYS A 392 -4.13 -6.04 -30.63
N TYR A 393 -3.87 -7.34 -30.73
CA TYR A 393 -4.44 -8.21 -31.77
C TYR A 393 -5.97 -8.32 -31.67
N LEU A 394 -6.53 -8.43 -30.47
CA LEU A 394 -7.99 -8.48 -30.29
C LEU A 394 -8.67 -7.20 -30.80
N LYS A 395 -8.05 -6.02 -30.61
CA LYS A 395 -8.53 -4.76 -31.20
C LYS A 395 -8.40 -4.72 -32.72
N PHE A 396 -7.33 -5.27 -33.29
CA PHE A 396 -7.22 -5.45 -34.74
C PHE A 396 -8.36 -6.30 -35.29
N ALA A 397 -8.60 -7.46 -34.66
CA ALA A 397 -9.62 -8.39 -35.07
C ALA A 397 -11.02 -7.75 -35.03
N GLU A 398 -11.36 -7.09 -33.91
CA GLU A 398 -12.59 -6.30 -33.74
C GLU A 398 -12.74 -5.20 -34.82
N SER A 399 -11.72 -4.34 -34.99
CA SER A 399 -11.75 -3.24 -35.97
C SER A 399 -11.74 -3.68 -37.44
N THR A 400 -11.42 -4.94 -37.74
CA THR A 400 -11.44 -5.53 -39.08
C THR A 400 -12.50 -6.62 -39.25
N ASN A 401 -13.48 -6.69 -38.33
CA ASN A 401 -14.58 -7.66 -38.30
C ASN A 401 -14.16 -9.15 -38.29
N ARG A 402 -12.92 -9.47 -37.90
CA ARG A 402 -12.43 -10.85 -37.65
C ARG A 402 -12.88 -11.34 -36.28
N ASN A 403 -14.19 -11.27 -36.03
CA ASN A 403 -14.80 -11.50 -34.73
C ASN A 403 -14.77 -12.99 -34.29
N LEU A 404 -14.30 -13.90 -35.16
CA LEU A 404 -13.76 -15.20 -34.80
C LEU A 404 -12.39 -15.40 -35.46
N PHE A 405 -11.45 -15.96 -34.72
CA PHE A 405 -10.18 -16.47 -35.23
C PHE A 405 -9.62 -17.56 -34.29
N HIS A 406 -8.91 -18.53 -34.85
CA HIS A 406 -8.26 -19.60 -34.09
C HIS A 406 -6.73 -19.40 -34.04
N LEU A 407 -6.06 -20.09 -33.13
CA LEU A 407 -4.59 -20.15 -33.08
C LEU A 407 -4.05 -21.52 -33.55
N PRO A 408 -2.90 -21.59 -34.24
CA PRO A 408 -2.04 -20.46 -34.63
C PRO A 408 -2.67 -19.56 -35.72
N LEU A 409 -2.32 -18.27 -35.70
CA LEU A 409 -2.73 -17.32 -36.73
C LEU A 409 -2.16 -17.71 -38.09
N THR A 410 -2.89 -17.44 -39.18
CA THR A 410 -2.32 -17.60 -40.52
C THR A 410 -1.21 -16.58 -40.76
N ALA A 411 -0.29 -16.86 -41.69
CA ALA A 411 0.70 -15.87 -42.12
C ALA A 411 0.02 -14.58 -42.62
N LYS A 412 -1.14 -14.70 -43.28
CA LYS A 412 -1.94 -13.55 -43.72
C LYS A 412 -2.49 -12.74 -42.55
N ASP A 413 -3.01 -13.38 -41.50
CA ASP A 413 -3.47 -12.68 -40.29
C ASP A 413 -2.32 -11.95 -39.58
N ILE A 414 -1.12 -12.53 -39.58
CA ILE A 414 0.08 -11.88 -39.03
C ILE A 414 0.51 -10.71 -39.91
N TYR A 415 0.50 -10.84 -41.24
CA TYR A 415 0.81 -9.71 -42.15
C TYR A 415 -0.24 -8.60 -42.06
N ASP A 416 -1.53 -8.93 -42.11
CA ASP A 416 -2.63 -7.97 -41.97
C ASP A 416 -2.58 -7.30 -40.58
N PHE A 417 -2.28 -8.04 -39.51
CA PHE A 417 -2.08 -7.48 -38.17
C PHE A 417 -0.85 -6.59 -38.09
N CYS A 418 0.28 -6.99 -38.66
CA CYS A 418 1.50 -6.15 -38.67
C CYS A 418 1.28 -4.89 -39.51
N TYR A 419 0.57 -5.01 -40.63
CA TYR A 419 0.14 -3.88 -41.45
C TYR A 419 -0.78 -2.93 -40.68
N TRP A 420 -1.79 -3.43 -39.95
CA TRP A 420 -2.68 -2.61 -39.12
C TRP A 420 -1.99 -2.08 -37.84
N ALA A 421 -1.17 -2.89 -37.19
CA ALA A 421 -0.46 -2.51 -35.97
C ALA A 421 0.66 -1.51 -36.24
N GLY A 422 1.12 -1.44 -37.50
CA GLY A 422 1.97 -0.41 -38.08
C GLY A 422 1.25 0.51 -39.08
N LEU A 423 -0.09 0.53 -39.14
CA LEU A 423 -0.81 1.47 -40.00
C LEU A 423 -0.48 2.87 -39.52
N PHE A 424 -0.26 3.77 -40.47
CA PHE A 424 0.21 5.13 -40.20
C PHE A 424 -0.95 6.05 -39.72
N GLU A 425 -1.74 5.60 -38.73
CA GLU A 425 -2.51 6.52 -37.87
C GLU A 425 -1.51 7.35 -37.06
N ALA A 426 -1.07 8.46 -37.67
CA ALA A 426 -0.26 9.53 -37.10
C ALA A 426 0.74 9.10 -36.02
N LYS A 427 1.89 8.53 -36.45
CA LYS A 427 3.16 8.45 -35.70
C LYS A 427 3.21 9.60 -34.67
N GLU A 428 3.05 9.32 -33.35
CA GLU A 428 2.82 10.35 -32.32
C GLU A 428 3.66 11.61 -32.59
N LYS A 429 3.01 12.78 -32.73
CA LYS A 429 3.72 14.00 -33.13
C LYS A 429 4.79 14.33 -32.10
N ALA A 430 5.95 14.76 -32.58
CA ALA A 430 7.04 15.22 -31.73
C ALA A 430 6.61 16.45 -30.91
N VAL A 431 6.99 16.49 -29.63
CA VAL A 431 7.16 17.79 -28.97
C VAL A 431 8.35 18.48 -29.66
N MET A 432 8.18 19.72 -30.07
CA MET A 432 9.20 20.55 -30.71
C MET A 432 9.55 21.72 -29.79
N ILE A 433 10.63 22.43 -30.09
CA ILE A 433 11.06 23.58 -29.28
C ILE A 433 9.93 24.61 -29.14
N ARG A 434 9.17 24.89 -30.22
CA ARG A 434 7.97 25.76 -30.17
C ARG A 434 6.92 25.30 -29.16
N HIS A 435 6.67 24.00 -29.04
CA HIS A 435 5.68 23.44 -28.10
C HIS A 435 6.13 23.60 -26.64
N LEU A 436 7.45 23.53 -26.37
CA LEU A 436 8.03 23.86 -25.07
C LEU A 436 7.99 25.37 -24.77
N VAL A 437 8.21 26.23 -25.78
CA VAL A 437 8.11 27.69 -25.63
C VAL A 437 6.67 28.13 -25.37
N LEU A 438 5.66 27.53 -26.01
CA LEU A 438 4.24 27.77 -25.72
C LEU A 438 3.91 27.39 -24.27
N LEU A 439 4.30 26.19 -23.82
CA LEU A 439 4.18 25.78 -22.41
C LEU A 439 4.89 26.76 -21.47
N MET A 440 6.09 27.21 -21.80
CA MET A 440 6.85 28.15 -20.98
C MET A 440 6.14 29.51 -20.87
N LYS A 441 5.70 30.08 -22.00
CA LYS A 441 4.96 31.35 -22.07
C LYS A 441 3.65 31.28 -21.27
N ALA A 442 2.93 30.16 -21.32
CA ALA A 442 1.68 29.96 -20.58
C ALA A 442 1.87 29.66 -19.08
N TRP A 443 2.83 28.80 -18.70
CA TRP A 443 2.88 28.21 -17.36
C TRP A 443 3.96 28.80 -16.43
N MET A 444 4.94 29.58 -16.93
CA MET A 444 5.95 30.23 -16.08
C MET A 444 5.33 31.12 -14.98
N LYS A 445 4.26 31.84 -15.31
CA LYS A 445 3.49 32.69 -14.39
C LYS A 445 2.23 32.02 -13.82
N GLY A 446 2.02 30.73 -14.10
CA GLY A 446 0.82 29.99 -13.71
C GLY A 446 0.81 29.53 -12.25
N THR A 447 -0.05 28.55 -11.96
CA THR A 447 -0.12 27.86 -10.65
C THR A 447 1.18 27.12 -10.33
N GLU A 448 1.41 26.83 -9.05
CA GLU A 448 2.58 26.05 -8.62
C GLU A 448 2.59 24.61 -9.20
N PHE A 449 1.41 24.03 -9.44
CA PHE A 449 1.25 22.79 -10.22
C PHE A 449 1.79 22.95 -11.66
N GLN A 450 1.36 24.00 -12.38
CA GLN A 450 1.79 24.28 -13.75
C GLN A 450 3.30 24.54 -13.84
N LYS A 451 3.88 25.30 -12.90
CA LYS A 451 5.34 25.55 -12.82
C LYS A 451 6.12 24.25 -12.58
N ALA A 452 5.65 23.40 -11.67
CA ALA A 452 6.30 22.11 -11.42
C ALA A 452 6.20 21.17 -12.63
N LEU A 453 5.07 21.18 -13.35
CA LEU A 453 4.85 20.35 -14.53
C LEU A 453 5.66 20.85 -15.73
N LEU A 454 5.80 22.16 -15.90
CA LEU A 454 6.69 22.80 -16.85
C LEU A 454 8.15 22.38 -16.62
N ASP A 455 8.64 22.45 -15.37
CA ASP A 455 9.98 21.99 -15.02
C ASP A 455 10.17 20.48 -15.29
N LEU A 456 9.15 19.65 -15.00
CA LEU A 456 9.16 18.21 -15.29
C LEU A 456 9.30 17.93 -16.78
N VAL A 457 8.48 18.55 -17.64
CA VAL A 457 8.49 18.24 -19.08
C VAL A 457 9.73 18.78 -19.81
N ILE A 458 10.33 19.88 -19.33
CA ILE A 458 11.64 20.34 -19.79
C ILE A 458 12.70 19.26 -19.52
N VAL A 459 12.74 18.70 -18.30
CA VAL A 459 13.67 17.62 -17.96
C VAL A 459 13.35 16.33 -18.72
N ALA A 460 12.08 16.00 -18.94
CA ALA A 460 11.67 14.84 -19.73
C ALA A 460 12.17 14.91 -21.19
N PHE A 461 12.05 16.08 -21.83
CA PHE A 461 12.53 16.32 -23.18
C PHE A 461 14.06 16.21 -23.27
N TRP A 462 14.80 16.94 -22.43
CA TRP A 462 16.26 16.98 -22.53
C TRP A 462 16.97 15.71 -22.03
N GLY A 463 16.40 14.99 -21.06
CA GLY A 463 16.94 13.72 -20.52
C GLY A 463 16.41 12.46 -21.22
N LEU A 464 15.63 12.65 -22.30
CA LEU A 464 14.92 11.58 -23.02
C LEU A 464 14.15 10.64 -22.08
N ALA A 465 13.58 11.19 -21.01
CA ALA A 465 12.84 10.43 -20.00
C ALA A 465 11.37 10.29 -20.40
N ARG A 466 10.75 9.17 -20.03
CA ARG A 466 9.29 9.02 -20.16
C ARG A 466 8.62 9.79 -19.04
N LEU A 467 7.44 10.37 -19.27
CA LEU A 467 6.70 11.08 -18.22
C LEU A 467 6.50 10.23 -16.96
N GLY A 468 6.24 8.92 -17.13
CA GLY A 468 6.12 7.94 -16.05
C GLY A 468 7.40 7.58 -15.30
N GLU A 469 8.58 8.04 -15.76
CA GLU A 469 9.86 7.92 -15.04
C GLU A 469 10.07 9.11 -14.07
N LEU A 470 9.28 10.19 -14.19
CA LEU A 470 9.40 11.44 -13.42
C LEU A 470 8.14 11.82 -12.60
N THR A 471 7.07 11.04 -12.68
CA THR A 471 5.78 11.27 -11.99
C THR A 471 5.50 10.22 -10.93
N TYR A 472 4.75 10.60 -9.90
CA TYR A 472 4.49 9.78 -8.71
C TYR A 472 3.11 9.09 -8.76
N ASN A 473 2.88 8.15 -7.84
CA ASN A 473 1.60 7.43 -7.74
C ASN A 473 0.52 8.28 -7.06
N ASP A 474 0.84 8.82 -5.88
CA ASP A 474 -0.09 9.50 -4.98
C ASP A 474 0.15 11.02 -4.97
N LYS A 475 -0.91 11.84 -4.80
CA LYS A 475 -0.79 13.33 -4.84
C LYS A 475 -0.04 13.88 -3.61
N THR A 476 -0.03 13.15 -2.50
CA THR A 476 0.46 13.58 -1.18
C THR A 476 0.84 12.35 -0.34
N GLY A 477 1.85 12.48 0.52
CA GLY A 477 2.15 11.49 1.57
C GLY A 477 3.60 10.97 1.50
N PRO A 478 3.88 9.79 2.07
CA PRO A 478 5.21 9.18 2.01
C PRO A 478 5.50 8.66 0.59
N LEU A 479 6.66 9.03 0.05
CA LEU A 479 7.10 8.57 -1.27
C LEU A 479 7.80 7.22 -1.19
N ARG A 480 7.61 6.39 -2.21
CA ARG A 480 8.33 5.11 -2.35
C ARG A 480 9.68 5.37 -3.00
N GLU A 481 10.72 5.61 -2.19
CA GLU A 481 12.08 5.89 -2.66
C GLU A 481 12.59 4.89 -3.71
N SER A 482 12.28 3.59 -3.57
CA SER A 482 12.67 2.53 -4.52
C SER A 482 12.05 2.65 -5.94
N ALA A 483 11.22 3.67 -6.20
CA ALA A 483 10.50 3.89 -7.44
C ALA A 483 10.11 5.37 -7.66
N SER A 484 10.73 6.31 -6.94
CA SER A 484 10.40 7.74 -6.97
C SER A 484 11.68 8.56 -7.12
N VAL A 485 11.64 9.61 -7.95
CA VAL A 485 12.76 10.58 -8.07
C VAL A 485 12.63 11.63 -6.97
N MET A 486 13.60 11.65 -6.05
CA MET A 486 13.66 12.53 -4.89
C MET A 486 14.54 13.75 -5.17
N ALA A 487 14.42 14.81 -4.37
CA ALA A 487 15.26 16.01 -4.49
C ALA A 487 16.75 15.70 -4.25
N LYS A 488 17.05 14.69 -3.42
CA LYS A 488 18.41 14.16 -3.17
C LYS A 488 19.01 13.35 -4.33
N ASP A 489 18.19 12.94 -5.31
CA ASP A 489 18.65 12.14 -6.46
C ASP A 489 19.31 12.97 -7.57
N VAL A 490 19.46 14.29 -7.36
CA VAL A 490 20.07 15.21 -8.32
C VAL A 490 21.48 15.58 -7.86
N SER A 491 22.48 15.29 -8.69
CA SER A 491 23.84 15.80 -8.52
C SER A 491 24.16 16.81 -9.62
N PHE A 492 24.82 17.92 -9.26
CA PHE A 492 25.32 18.91 -10.21
C PHE A 492 26.83 18.77 -10.36
N GLN A 493 27.32 18.94 -11.59
CA GLN A 493 28.75 18.88 -11.91
C GLN A 493 29.10 20.00 -12.89
N THR A 494 30.34 20.51 -12.85
CA THR A 494 30.85 21.46 -13.84
C THR A 494 32.03 20.82 -14.54
N VAL A 495 31.90 20.53 -15.83
CA VAL A 495 32.93 19.87 -16.64
C VAL A 495 33.22 20.74 -17.86
N ASN A 496 34.48 21.11 -18.06
CA ASN A 496 34.95 21.99 -19.15
C ASN A 496 34.10 23.27 -19.26
N LEU A 497 33.97 23.99 -18.13
CA LEU A 497 33.15 25.19 -17.94
C LEU A 497 31.64 25.05 -18.23
N LYS A 498 31.15 23.85 -18.57
CA LYS A 498 29.73 23.58 -18.84
C LYS A 498 29.10 22.87 -17.65
N ARG A 499 28.08 23.49 -17.05
CA ARG A 499 27.27 22.88 -15.98
C ARG A 499 26.45 21.72 -16.54
N ARG A 500 26.42 20.62 -15.80
CA ARG A 500 25.67 19.40 -16.04
C ARG A 500 24.94 18.97 -14.77
N ALA A 501 23.95 18.09 -14.92
CA ALA A 501 23.35 17.37 -13.82
C ALA A 501 23.15 15.89 -14.20
N THR A 502 23.29 15.01 -13.20
CA THR A 502 22.76 13.65 -13.24
C THR A 502 21.51 13.63 -12.35
N VAL A 503 20.44 12.99 -12.80
CA VAL A 503 19.26 12.66 -11.99
C VAL A 503 19.12 11.15 -11.93
N ILE A 504 19.12 10.56 -10.73
CA ILE A 504 18.94 9.12 -10.54
C ILE A 504 17.45 8.75 -10.67
N VAL A 505 17.17 7.72 -11.48
CA VAL A 505 15.84 7.17 -11.75
C VAL A 505 15.85 5.68 -11.40
N ARG A 506 14.81 5.23 -10.69
CA ARG A 506 14.68 3.85 -10.20
C ARG A 506 13.43 3.18 -10.77
N GLY A 507 13.53 1.89 -11.12
CA GLY A 507 12.40 1.12 -11.65
C GLY A 507 12.02 1.43 -13.10
N ALA A 508 12.95 1.96 -13.90
CA ALA A 508 12.77 2.10 -15.34
C ALA A 508 12.53 0.75 -16.02
N LYS A 509 11.70 0.69 -17.06
CA LYS A 509 11.38 -0.56 -17.81
C LYS A 509 12.61 -1.24 -18.44
N THR A 510 13.71 -0.52 -18.55
CA THR A 510 15.00 -0.91 -19.13
C THR A 510 16.02 -1.39 -18.10
N ALA A 511 15.66 -1.42 -16.81
CA ALA A 511 16.54 -1.76 -15.69
C ALA A 511 16.02 -2.98 -14.91
N GLY A 512 16.91 -3.66 -14.20
CA GLY A 512 16.60 -4.71 -13.25
C GLY A 512 15.90 -4.17 -11.97
N PRO A 513 15.26 -5.04 -11.17
CA PRO A 513 14.63 -4.61 -9.92
C PRO A 513 15.65 -4.09 -8.91
N GLY A 514 15.63 -2.77 -8.67
CA GLY A 514 16.59 -2.09 -7.79
C GLY A 514 17.85 -1.55 -8.48
N GLU A 515 17.99 -1.75 -9.80
CA GLU A 515 19.03 -1.10 -10.59
C GLU A 515 18.68 0.38 -10.81
N GLU A 516 19.68 1.25 -10.64
CA GLU A 516 19.57 2.70 -10.82
C GLU A 516 19.97 3.09 -12.25
N GLN A 517 19.31 4.10 -12.83
CA GLN A 517 19.68 4.67 -14.13
C GLN A 517 19.81 6.19 -14.07
N GLU A 518 20.78 6.75 -14.78
CA GLU A 518 21.06 8.19 -14.76
C GLU A 518 20.42 8.93 -15.95
N LEU A 519 19.78 10.08 -15.68
CA LEU A 519 19.45 11.08 -16.69
C LEU A 519 20.57 12.12 -16.72
N HIS A 520 21.37 12.11 -17.78
CA HIS A 520 22.42 13.12 -17.98
C HIS A 520 21.85 14.35 -18.69
N LEU A 521 22.02 15.52 -18.07
CA LEU A 521 21.47 16.80 -18.51
C LEU A 521 22.58 17.84 -18.60
N ALA A 522 22.50 18.73 -19.60
CA ALA A 522 23.48 19.80 -19.82
C ALA A 522 22.79 21.17 -19.82
N ALA A 523 23.49 22.19 -19.33
CA ALA A 523 23.02 23.57 -19.39
C ALA A 523 22.85 24.05 -20.83
N ARG A 524 21.79 24.83 -21.06
CA ARG A 524 21.50 25.54 -22.31
C ARG A 524 21.34 27.04 -22.00
N LYS A 525 21.85 27.93 -22.85
CA LYS A 525 21.61 29.38 -22.75
C LYS A 525 20.27 29.73 -23.39
N MET A 526 19.17 29.45 -22.69
CA MET A 526 17.79 29.66 -23.16
C MET A 526 16.79 29.39 -22.03
N MET A 527 15.56 29.89 -22.15
CA MET A 527 14.53 29.79 -21.11
C MET A 527 14.14 28.34 -20.73
N ILE A 528 14.22 27.41 -21.69
CA ILE A 528 13.89 25.98 -21.53
C ILE A 528 15.09 25.14 -21.05
N CYS A 529 16.02 25.73 -20.30
CA CYS A 529 17.20 25.04 -19.78
C CYS A 529 16.84 24.01 -18.67
N PRO A 530 17.27 22.74 -18.79
CA PRO A 530 16.93 21.69 -17.81
C PRO A 530 17.66 21.87 -16.47
N ILE A 531 18.85 22.49 -16.46
CA ILE A 531 19.58 22.79 -15.22
C ILE A 531 18.81 23.83 -14.40
N LEU A 532 18.32 24.90 -15.03
CA LEU A 532 17.49 25.90 -14.36
C LEU A 532 16.16 25.31 -13.85
N ALA A 533 15.58 24.34 -14.57
CA ALA A 533 14.38 23.62 -14.14
C ALA A 533 14.63 22.77 -12.88
N LEU A 534 15.76 22.05 -12.82
CA LEU A 534 16.19 21.32 -11.63
C LEU A 534 16.48 22.24 -10.44
N GLU A 535 17.17 23.36 -10.67
CA GLU A 535 17.45 24.36 -9.62
C GLU A 535 16.16 24.96 -9.05
N ARG A 536 15.17 25.28 -9.90
CA ARG A 536 13.83 25.70 -9.46
C ARG A 536 13.16 24.63 -8.59
N ARG A 537 13.20 23.36 -8.99
CA ARG A 537 12.61 22.26 -8.22
C ARG A 537 13.32 22.01 -6.89
N ILE A 538 14.65 22.05 -6.85
CA ILE A 538 15.45 21.82 -5.63
C ILE A 538 15.30 22.99 -4.66
N LYS A 539 15.34 24.24 -5.14
CA LYS A 539 15.02 25.42 -4.32
C LYS A 539 13.59 25.34 -3.77
N ASN A 540 12.63 24.90 -4.59
CA ASN A 540 11.25 24.68 -4.16
C ASN A 540 11.09 23.48 -3.20
N ALA A 541 11.99 22.49 -3.20
CA ALA A 541 12.01 21.42 -2.20
C ALA A 541 12.57 21.87 -0.83
N ALA A 542 13.17 23.07 -0.74
CA ALA A 542 13.62 23.70 0.50
C ALA A 542 14.56 22.85 1.37
N GLY A 543 15.37 21.99 0.75
CA GLY A 543 16.30 21.09 1.44
C GLY A 543 15.66 19.85 2.09
N LEU A 544 14.34 19.65 1.94
CA LEU A 544 13.64 18.49 2.47
C LEU A 544 13.78 17.27 1.54
N ASP A 545 13.91 16.08 2.13
CA ASP A 545 13.92 14.82 1.38
C ASP A 545 12.51 14.49 0.88
N THR A 546 12.22 14.88 -0.36
CA THR A 546 10.88 14.83 -0.94
C THR A 546 10.92 14.76 -2.47
N SER A 547 9.76 14.68 -3.12
CA SER A 547 9.64 14.61 -4.59
C SER A 547 10.37 15.77 -5.26
N LEU A 548 11.27 15.45 -6.20
CA LEU A 548 11.89 16.44 -7.08
C LEU A 548 10.81 17.24 -7.83
N PHE A 549 9.92 16.56 -8.55
CA PHE A 549 8.82 17.18 -9.28
C PHE A 549 7.55 17.30 -8.43
N GLY A 550 7.68 18.08 -7.35
CA GLY A 550 6.57 18.52 -6.52
C GLY A 550 6.46 20.04 -6.40
N TYR A 551 5.42 20.46 -5.68
CA TYR A 551 5.13 21.83 -5.33
C TYR A 551 4.53 21.93 -3.91
N TRP A 552 4.21 23.13 -3.44
CA TRP A 552 3.58 23.35 -2.13
C TRP A 552 2.18 23.95 -2.29
N GLU A 553 1.23 23.43 -1.52
CA GLU A 553 -0.18 23.84 -1.50
C GLU A 553 -0.62 23.85 -0.03
N ALA A 554 -0.98 25.02 0.52
CA ALA A 554 -1.33 25.20 1.94
C ALA A 554 -0.35 24.54 2.95
N GLY A 555 0.96 24.68 2.72
CA GLY A 555 2.01 24.08 3.57
C GLY A 555 2.22 22.57 3.39
N THR A 556 1.43 21.90 2.56
CA THR A 556 1.58 20.47 2.22
C THR A 556 2.38 20.30 0.94
N ARG A 557 3.25 19.28 0.88
CA ARG A 557 3.95 18.91 -0.35
C ARG A 557 3.02 18.13 -1.27
N MET A 558 2.87 18.62 -2.48
CA MET A 558 2.05 18.00 -3.52
C MET A 558 2.97 17.41 -4.59
N HIS A 559 2.71 16.16 -4.99
CA HIS A 559 3.50 15.42 -5.97
C HIS A 559 2.77 15.37 -7.31
N LEU A 560 3.51 15.49 -8.43
CA LEU A 560 2.91 15.40 -9.76
C LEU A 560 2.62 13.94 -10.14
N THR A 561 1.34 13.55 -10.06
CA THR A 561 0.92 12.21 -10.48
C THR A 561 0.73 12.11 -11.98
N LYS A 562 1.02 10.93 -12.55
CA LYS A 562 0.91 10.71 -14.01
C LYS A 562 -0.49 11.06 -14.57
N PRO A 563 -1.62 10.72 -13.94
CA PRO A 563 -2.94 11.08 -14.45
C PRO A 563 -3.20 12.58 -14.44
N ALA A 564 -2.72 13.31 -13.43
CA ALA A 564 -2.85 14.77 -13.37
C ALA A 564 -2.00 15.45 -14.45
N ALA A 565 -0.74 15.03 -14.60
CA ALA A 565 0.17 15.52 -15.63
C ALA A 565 -0.40 15.29 -17.05
N CYS A 566 -0.85 14.06 -17.36
CA CYS A 566 -1.45 13.76 -18.65
C CYS A 566 -2.71 14.59 -18.94
N ARG A 567 -3.63 14.73 -17.98
CA ARG A 567 -4.85 15.54 -18.18
C ARG A 567 -4.54 17.01 -18.47
N ALA A 568 -3.67 17.63 -17.68
CA ALA A 568 -3.30 19.03 -17.87
C ALA A 568 -2.59 19.29 -19.20
N LEU A 569 -1.73 18.36 -19.64
CA LEU A 569 -1.07 18.43 -20.94
C LEU A 569 -2.07 18.25 -22.09
N SER A 570 -2.93 17.22 -22.05
CA SER A 570 -3.95 17.01 -23.09
C SER A 570 -4.96 18.17 -23.18
N GLN A 571 -5.34 18.76 -22.06
CA GLN A 571 -6.16 19.98 -22.04
C GLN A 571 -5.44 21.14 -22.76
N PHE A 572 -4.21 21.46 -22.35
CA PHE A 572 -3.43 22.54 -22.95
C PHE A 572 -3.18 22.33 -24.46
N TRP A 573 -2.89 21.10 -24.88
CA TRP A 573 -2.70 20.79 -26.31
C TRP A 573 -4.00 21.00 -27.10
N ASN A 574 -5.16 20.61 -26.58
CA ASN A 574 -6.44 20.84 -27.23
C ASN A 574 -6.77 22.34 -27.32
N GLU A 575 -6.56 23.09 -26.22
CA GLU A 575 -6.77 24.55 -26.15
C GLU A 575 -5.86 25.33 -27.13
N ASN A 576 -4.69 24.79 -27.46
CA ASN A 576 -3.71 25.41 -28.37
C ASN A 576 -3.65 24.73 -29.75
N GLY A 577 -4.69 23.97 -30.15
CA GLY A 577 -4.79 23.33 -31.48
C GLY A 577 -3.74 22.25 -31.78
N CYS A 578 -2.95 21.82 -30.80
CA CYS A 578 -1.80 20.93 -30.92
C CYS A 578 -2.20 19.45 -30.99
N SER A 579 -2.99 19.08 -32.01
CA SER A 579 -3.50 17.72 -32.21
C SER A 579 -2.40 16.67 -32.37
N GLY A 580 -2.53 15.52 -31.70
CA GLY A 580 -1.63 14.37 -31.85
C GLY A 580 -0.39 14.34 -30.94
N ILE A 581 -0.31 15.22 -29.94
CA ILE A 581 0.77 15.24 -28.93
C ILE A 581 0.31 14.54 -27.63
N SER A 582 1.13 13.63 -27.09
CA SER A 582 0.85 12.88 -25.87
C SER A 582 1.94 13.06 -24.79
N GLY A 583 1.74 12.50 -23.59
CA GLY A 583 2.79 12.43 -22.57
C GLY A 583 4.01 11.57 -22.95
N HIS A 584 3.96 10.81 -24.04
CA HIS A 584 5.09 10.06 -24.60
C HIS A 584 5.86 10.89 -25.65
N SER A 585 5.21 11.87 -26.28
CA SER A 585 5.78 12.76 -27.31
C SER A 585 7.00 13.58 -26.88
N PHE A 586 7.27 13.74 -25.57
CA PHE A 586 8.48 14.42 -25.08
C PHE A 586 9.77 13.64 -25.38
N ARG A 587 9.76 12.31 -25.17
CA ARG A 587 10.91 11.45 -25.48
C ARG A 587 11.09 11.31 -26.99
N VAL A 588 9.99 11.19 -27.74
CA VAL A 588 9.98 11.24 -29.21
C VAL A 588 10.59 12.56 -29.70
N GLY A 589 10.11 13.68 -29.17
CA GLY A 589 10.55 15.04 -29.50
C GLY A 589 12.03 15.28 -29.26
N GLY A 590 12.53 14.97 -28.06
CA GLY A 590 13.94 15.13 -27.72
C GLY A 590 14.86 14.25 -28.58
N THR A 591 14.43 13.02 -28.91
CA THR A 591 15.22 12.11 -29.78
C THR A 591 15.33 12.69 -31.19
N SER A 592 14.19 13.13 -31.73
CA SER A 592 14.09 13.72 -33.07
C SER A 592 14.89 15.02 -33.16
N PHE A 593 14.80 15.88 -32.13
CA PHE A 593 15.54 17.13 -32.05
C PHE A 593 17.06 16.91 -32.00
N LEU A 594 17.55 15.98 -31.18
CA LEU A 594 18.99 15.70 -31.08
C LEU A 594 19.55 15.14 -32.40
N LEU A 595 18.78 14.33 -33.12
CA LEU A 595 19.17 13.83 -34.44
C LEU A 595 19.22 14.96 -35.49
N ALA A 596 18.18 15.80 -35.56
CA ALA A 596 18.15 16.97 -36.45
C ALA A 596 19.26 17.99 -36.11
N ALA A 597 19.67 18.07 -34.84
CA ALA A 597 20.81 18.88 -34.37
C ALA A 597 22.18 18.20 -34.58
N GLY A 598 22.26 17.11 -35.37
CA GLY A 598 23.52 16.46 -35.76
C GLY A 598 24.25 15.70 -34.64
N ILE A 599 23.57 15.33 -33.55
CA ILE A 599 24.17 14.50 -32.50
C ILE A 599 24.30 13.04 -33.00
N PRO A 600 25.50 12.42 -32.93
CA PRO A 600 25.69 11.04 -33.38
C PRO A 600 24.77 10.03 -32.69
N GLU A 601 24.39 8.97 -33.43
CA GLU A 601 23.43 7.96 -32.97
C GLU A 601 23.81 7.35 -31.61
N ASP A 602 25.09 7.04 -31.39
CA ASP A 602 25.58 6.50 -30.11
C ASP A 602 25.45 7.50 -28.95
N GLY A 603 25.58 8.79 -29.21
CA GLY A 603 25.31 9.85 -28.24
C GLY A 603 23.83 9.91 -27.84
N ILE A 604 22.92 9.71 -28.82
CA ILE A 604 21.47 9.63 -28.58
C ILE A 604 21.12 8.35 -27.81
N ARG A 605 21.70 7.20 -28.20
CA ARG A 605 21.56 5.90 -27.52
C ARG A 605 22.01 5.98 -26.07
N TRP A 606 23.17 6.59 -25.80
CA TRP A 606 23.68 6.83 -24.46
C TRP A 606 22.76 7.74 -23.64
N LEU A 607 22.44 8.94 -24.14
CA LEU A 607 21.57 9.92 -23.45
C LEU A 607 20.20 9.32 -23.08
N GLY A 608 19.61 8.53 -23.97
CA GLY A 608 18.31 7.91 -23.75
C GLY A 608 18.32 6.52 -23.15
N ARG A 609 19.50 5.98 -22.79
CA ARG A 609 19.66 4.67 -22.12
C ARG A 609 19.13 3.51 -22.99
N TRP A 610 19.45 3.53 -24.29
CA TRP A 610 19.12 2.46 -25.24
C TRP A 610 20.35 1.61 -25.56
N THR A 611 20.31 0.32 -25.21
CA THR A 611 21.32 -0.66 -25.63
C THR A 611 21.22 -1.03 -27.10
N SER A 612 20.04 -0.90 -27.72
CA SER A 612 19.74 -1.31 -29.10
C SER A 612 19.05 -0.23 -29.94
N ASP A 613 18.88 -0.51 -31.23
CA ASP A 613 18.21 0.32 -32.26
C ASP A 613 16.73 0.67 -31.97
N CYS A 614 16.17 0.23 -30.85
CA CYS A 614 14.82 0.63 -30.42
C CYS A 614 14.64 2.16 -30.24
N TYR A 615 15.70 2.95 -30.26
CA TYR A 615 15.62 4.41 -30.33
C TYR A 615 15.08 4.90 -31.70
N LYS A 616 15.29 4.17 -32.79
CA LYS A 616 14.83 4.54 -34.16
C LYS A 616 13.29 4.69 -34.24
N LEU A 617 12.56 3.96 -33.39
CA LEU A 617 11.09 4.10 -33.23
C LEU A 617 10.64 5.48 -32.70
N TYR A 618 11.53 6.19 -32.00
CA TYR A 618 11.29 7.51 -31.42
C TYR A 618 11.64 8.67 -32.37
N ILE A 619 12.20 8.38 -33.55
CA ILE A 619 12.53 9.40 -34.55
C ILE A 619 11.26 9.88 -35.27
N ARG A 620 11.14 11.19 -35.42
CA ARG A 620 10.26 11.90 -36.34
C ARG A 620 11.15 12.85 -37.13
N ASP A 621 11.17 12.68 -38.43
CA ASP A 621 11.99 13.48 -39.32
C ASP A 621 11.42 14.91 -39.34
N TYR A 622 12.28 15.92 -39.20
CA TYR A 622 11.85 17.32 -39.28
C TYR A 622 11.72 17.70 -40.75
N SER A 623 10.64 18.37 -41.13
CA SER A 623 10.58 19.04 -42.43
C SER A 623 11.53 20.24 -42.48
N ASP A 624 11.88 20.73 -43.68
CA ASP A 624 12.72 21.93 -43.84
C ASP A 624 12.09 23.16 -43.16
N ALA A 625 10.75 23.26 -43.22
CA ALA A 625 9.98 24.29 -42.53
C ALA A 625 10.09 24.18 -41.00
N GLU A 626 9.97 22.98 -40.42
CA GLU A 626 10.08 22.76 -38.97
C GLU A 626 11.52 22.88 -38.46
N THR A 627 12.50 22.58 -39.31
CA THR A 627 13.92 22.83 -39.06
C THR A 627 14.20 24.33 -39.03
N THR A 628 13.67 25.08 -40.00
CA THR A 628 13.80 26.55 -40.08
C THR A 628 13.11 27.24 -38.89
N ASP A 629 11.86 26.88 -38.60
CA ASP A 629 11.09 27.32 -37.43
C ASP A 629 11.85 27.06 -36.13
N THR A 630 12.36 25.83 -35.95
CA THR A 630 13.14 25.46 -34.75
C THR A 630 14.45 26.22 -34.64
N ASN A 631 15.18 26.43 -35.74
CA ASN A 631 16.43 27.18 -35.74
C ASN A 631 16.20 28.67 -35.45
N ASN A 632 15.17 29.28 -36.04
CA ASN A 632 14.80 30.67 -35.78
C ASN A 632 14.42 30.89 -34.30
N ILE A 633 13.59 29.99 -33.73
CA ILE A 633 13.25 30.03 -32.30
C ILE A 633 14.48 29.82 -31.41
N LEU A 634 15.42 28.94 -31.81
CA LEU A 634 16.66 28.74 -31.05
C LEU A 634 17.61 29.93 -31.14
N LEU A 635 17.58 30.74 -32.21
CA LEU A 635 18.31 32.00 -32.32
C LEU A 635 17.66 33.08 -31.44
N GLU A 636 16.35 33.32 -31.56
CA GLU A 636 15.57 34.23 -30.70
C GLU A 636 15.82 33.95 -29.20
N LEU A 637 15.75 32.67 -28.81
CA LEU A 637 16.01 32.21 -27.45
C LEU A 637 17.46 32.33 -26.98
N GLN A 638 18.43 32.45 -27.89
CA GLN A 638 19.84 32.67 -27.56
C GLN A 638 20.18 34.16 -27.49
N GLU A 639 19.62 34.98 -28.38
CA GLU A 639 19.74 36.45 -28.33
C GLU A 639 19.11 37.00 -27.03
N CYS A 640 17.92 36.52 -26.67
CA CYS A 640 17.25 36.82 -25.39
C CYS A 640 17.97 36.26 -24.15
N TRP A 641 19.13 35.59 -24.30
CA TRP A 641 19.90 34.97 -23.23
C TRP A 641 21.42 35.19 -23.38
N GLY A 642 21.81 36.06 -24.32
CA GLY A 642 23.19 36.44 -24.64
C GLY A 642 23.57 37.85 -24.17
N ASN A 643 22.55 38.69 -23.92
CA ASN A 643 22.64 39.99 -23.26
C ASN A 643 22.40 39.84 -21.75
#